data_AF-A0A2E6VWD4-F1
#
_entry.id   AF-A0A2E6VWD4-F1
#
_cell.length_a   1.000
_cell.length_b   1.000
_cell.length_c   1.000
_cell.angle_alpha   90.00
_cell.angle_beta   90.00
_cell.angle_gamma   90.00
#
_symmetry.space_group_name_H-M   'P 1'
#
loop_
_entity.id
_entity.type
_entity.pdbx_description
1 polymer ?
#
loop_
_entity_poly.entity_id
_entity_poly.type
_entity_poly.pdbx_seq_one_letter_code
_entity_poly.pdbx_strand_id
1 'polypeptide(L)'
;MANKLSSIDLFSGCGGLSLGLEQAGFETIFVNELNADAMESFLMNRQHNPYLKEPANRAYDLLEITQKPEALRSLRKRLHSEFGDIDVVCGGPPCQGYSGIGHRSTFKELNTKKEAIPTNHLYKEMAKFIQELAPRAFIFENVRGLLSARKTAQGSPGEFWEDIQTEFKDIQAKPPKKNEALGYVVQWKLLLAKDYGVPQNRPRVIMIGIREDVHAQLPDSVKENTQDSFYPPKTNGAPDLIDVLGDLVDENHIRSGGSTTTYPKKADPKNKYQKELRRKTRNGVIPKQGDPLTEHDYSRHSPQVVRKFKRIHKSGQSLLGPQQEQLANERCRRYIEYKDPTYKNKILKERFIADFAPLLTETELEKIRLNEMNSSAKERTLFVRILDEVEKKIVAAMEERSSKWTKLRAEDKDRIQYNLKKIHAKKDYQKKFSQRLLPERWDENGPNITVTGSTEDIIHFSQPRILTVREWARLQGFPDWYQFAGPRTTGGPRRAGDIDKVQRTLYIEILQEVAKEIQEKKTRQENSAWNNLSTEDKERIEHNLEKIKSMTNIEIKSGMKTTEKKQQEQKTNDKCKNYVKCKTPKSKNKILKERFLADFDPLLTETELMRIKKDVEEDLEKKAWARDLPKYTQIGNAVPVKLAFAIGVHIKDLLES
;
A
#
# COMPACT_ATOMS: atom_id res chain seq x y z
N MET A 1 25.82 -24.37 19.87
CA MET A 1 24.71 -24.03 18.94
C MET A 1 25.20 -24.39 17.57
N ALA A 2 24.42 -25.10 16.73
CA ALA A 2 24.79 -25.26 15.34
C ALA A 2 24.96 -23.87 14.70
N ASN A 3 26.01 -23.65 13.92
CA ASN A 3 26.17 -22.40 13.19
C ASN A 3 25.01 -22.28 12.20
N LYS A 4 24.24 -21.19 12.30
CA LYS A 4 23.16 -20.90 11.36
C LYS A 4 23.76 -20.46 10.03
N LEU A 5 23.07 -20.77 8.94
CA LEU A 5 23.45 -20.28 7.60
C LEU A 5 23.12 -18.79 7.49
N SER A 6 24.00 -18.03 6.86
CA SER A 6 23.87 -16.58 6.68
C SER A 6 22.88 -16.23 5.55
N SER A 7 21.97 -15.29 5.80
CA SER A 7 21.05 -14.78 4.78
C SER A 7 21.07 -13.25 4.66
N ILE A 8 20.87 -12.76 3.44
CA ILE A 8 20.67 -11.35 3.13
C ILE A 8 19.29 -11.21 2.47
N ASP A 9 18.48 -10.25 2.90
CA ASP A 9 17.14 -9.99 2.31
C ASP A 9 17.09 -8.59 1.69
N LEU A 10 16.98 -8.53 0.37
CA LEU A 10 16.84 -7.31 -0.42
C LEU A 10 15.38 -7.06 -0.76
N PHE A 11 14.92 -5.81 -0.65
CA PHE A 11 13.50 -5.46 -0.81
C PHE A 11 12.61 -6.24 0.18
N SER A 12 13.08 -6.38 1.42
CA SER A 12 12.56 -7.33 2.40
C SER A 12 11.09 -7.11 2.82
N GLY A 13 10.54 -5.91 2.58
CA GLY A 13 9.23 -5.51 3.04
C GLY A 13 9.11 -5.66 4.55
N CYS A 14 7.98 -6.18 5.03
CA CYS A 14 7.83 -6.50 6.44
C CYS A 14 8.52 -7.82 6.86
N GLY A 15 9.29 -8.47 5.99
CA GLY A 15 10.14 -9.62 6.35
C GLY A 15 9.47 -11.00 6.33
N GLY A 16 8.46 -11.21 5.48
CA GLY A 16 7.79 -12.51 5.34
C GLY A 16 8.69 -13.61 4.78
N LEU A 17 9.55 -13.27 3.81
CA LEU A 17 10.54 -14.19 3.23
C LEU A 17 11.63 -14.54 4.26
N SER A 18 12.28 -13.52 4.81
CA SER A 18 13.24 -13.66 5.92
C SER A 18 12.70 -14.48 7.09
N LEU A 19 11.45 -14.25 7.52
CA LEU A 19 10.90 -14.97 8.66
C LEU A 19 10.79 -16.49 8.39
N GLY A 20 10.43 -16.87 7.16
CA GLY A 20 10.42 -18.27 6.75
C GLY A 20 11.82 -18.88 6.75
N LEU A 21 12.81 -18.18 6.18
CA LEU A 21 14.21 -18.61 6.18
C LEU A 21 14.76 -18.74 7.61
N GLU A 22 14.49 -17.77 8.48
CA GLU A 22 14.90 -17.79 9.89
C GLU A 22 14.30 -18.98 10.65
N GLN A 23 13.04 -19.32 10.37
CA GLN A 23 12.40 -20.52 10.92
C GLN A 23 13.06 -21.82 10.43
N ALA A 24 13.61 -21.82 9.21
CA ALA A 24 14.33 -22.95 8.64
C ALA A 24 15.77 -23.10 9.17
N GLY A 25 16.30 -22.07 9.87
CA GLY A 25 17.62 -22.09 10.48
C GLY A 25 18.64 -21.13 9.86
N PHE A 26 18.19 -20.18 9.04
CA PHE A 26 19.04 -19.08 8.59
C PHE A 26 19.12 -17.96 9.62
N GLU A 27 20.14 -17.11 9.48
CA GLU A 27 20.33 -15.89 10.25
C GLU A 27 20.50 -14.72 9.30
N THR A 28 19.56 -13.77 9.35
CA THR A 28 19.64 -12.58 8.49
C THR A 28 20.73 -11.64 8.98
N ILE A 29 21.79 -11.47 8.20
CA ILE A 29 22.97 -10.68 8.55
C ILE A 29 22.98 -9.30 7.90
N PHE A 30 22.21 -9.10 6.83
CA PHE A 30 22.04 -7.82 6.16
C PHE A 30 20.61 -7.70 5.61
N VAL A 31 20.04 -6.49 5.69
CA VAL A 31 18.70 -6.22 5.16
C VAL A 31 18.67 -4.93 4.35
N ASN A 32 17.94 -4.96 3.23
CA ASN A 32 17.57 -3.77 2.48
C ASN A 32 16.04 -3.61 2.39
N GLU A 33 15.55 -2.41 2.70
CA GLU A 33 14.15 -2.01 2.52
C GLU A 33 14.00 -0.49 2.45
N LEU A 34 13.47 0.02 1.35
CA LEU A 34 13.35 1.46 1.09
C LEU A 34 12.31 2.13 1.99
N ASN A 35 11.21 1.45 2.31
CA ASN A 35 10.13 2.03 3.09
C ASN A 35 10.39 1.91 4.60
N ALA A 36 10.38 3.05 5.30
CA ALA A 36 10.66 3.11 6.73
C ALA A 36 9.70 2.28 7.60
N ASP A 37 8.38 2.26 7.32
CA ASP A 37 7.43 1.45 8.10
C ASP A 37 7.66 -0.05 7.88
N ALA A 38 8.01 -0.47 6.66
CA ALA A 38 8.35 -1.86 6.37
C ALA A 38 9.66 -2.26 7.07
N MET A 39 10.69 -1.43 6.99
CA MET A 39 11.97 -1.63 7.69
C MET A 39 11.77 -1.67 9.21
N GLU A 40 10.97 -0.79 9.78
CA GLU A 40 10.63 -0.81 11.21
C GLU A 40 9.92 -2.11 11.59
N SER A 41 8.94 -2.54 10.79
CA SER A 41 8.28 -3.83 10.96
C SER A 41 9.25 -4.99 10.90
N PHE A 42 10.20 -4.96 9.97
CA PHE A 42 11.24 -5.97 9.87
C PHE A 42 12.10 -6.05 11.13
N LEU A 43 12.58 -4.90 11.61
CA LEU A 43 13.57 -4.80 12.70
C LEU A 43 12.96 -5.06 14.08
N MET A 44 11.75 -4.56 14.36
CA MET A 44 11.15 -4.72 15.70
C MET A 44 10.86 -6.19 16.04
N ASN A 45 10.63 -7.02 15.02
CA ASN A 45 10.43 -8.47 15.18
C ASN A 45 11.75 -9.25 15.28
N ARG A 46 12.90 -8.57 15.12
CA ARG A 46 14.25 -9.15 15.09
C ARG A 46 15.19 -8.51 16.11
N GLN A 47 14.67 -7.92 17.19
CA GLN A 47 15.50 -7.34 18.27
C GLN A 47 16.47 -8.33 18.94
N HIS A 48 16.23 -9.64 18.78
CA HIS A 48 17.11 -10.70 19.26
C HIS A 48 18.32 -10.95 18.34
N ASN A 49 18.25 -10.56 17.07
CA ASN A 49 19.34 -10.69 16.11
C ASN A 49 20.36 -9.56 16.38
N PRO A 50 21.60 -9.87 16.79
CA PRO A 50 22.60 -8.86 17.12
C PRO A 50 23.11 -8.11 15.88
N TYR A 51 23.25 -8.79 14.74
CA TYR A 51 23.78 -8.21 13.51
C TYR A 51 22.90 -7.10 12.98
N LEU A 52 21.59 -7.32 13.03
CA LEU A 52 20.62 -6.33 12.60
C LEU A 52 20.49 -5.17 13.55
N LYS A 53 21.16 -5.12 14.71
CA LYS A 53 21.23 -3.90 15.55
C LYS A 53 22.19 -2.87 14.97
N GLU A 54 23.22 -3.35 14.26
CA GLU A 54 24.24 -2.50 13.65
C GLU A 54 23.69 -1.80 12.41
N PRO A 55 23.70 -0.44 12.36
CA PRO A 55 23.22 0.29 11.19
C PRO A 55 23.97 -0.08 9.90
N ALA A 56 25.24 -0.49 10.00
CA ALA A 56 26.05 -0.94 8.86
C ALA A 56 25.51 -2.20 8.17
N ASN A 57 24.62 -2.95 8.84
CA ASN A 57 23.97 -4.14 8.30
C ASN A 57 22.55 -3.86 7.79
N ARG A 58 22.22 -2.59 7.56
CA ARG A 58 20.93 -2.13 7.05
C ARG A 58 21.15 -1.14 5.92
N ALA A 59 20.33 -1.22 4.88
CA ALA A 59 20.29 -0.23 3.83
C ALA A 59 18.85 0.15 3.50
N TYR A 60 18.57 1.43 3.31
CA TYR A 60 17.25 1.85 2.83
C TYR A 60 17.20 1.77 1.31
N ASP A 61 18.02 2.56 0.62
CA ASP A 61 18.12 2.50 -0.83
C ASP A 61 19.26 1.55 -1.26
N LEU A 62 18.92 0.52 -2.02
CA LEU A 62 19.91 -0.41 -2.56
C LEU A 62 20.87 0.29 -3.54
N LEU A 63 20.38 1.30 -4.26
CA LEU A 63 21.14 2.04 -5.26
C LEU A 63 22.34 2.77 -4.66
N GLU A 64 22.24 3.22 -3.41
CA GLU A 64 23.35 3.88 -2.71
C GLU A 64 24.57 2.96 -2.53
N ILE A 65 24.34 1.64 -2.53
CA ILE A 65 25.38 0.63 -2.44
C ILE A 65 25.78 0.15 -3.84
N THR A 66 24.81 -0.23 -4.67
CA THR A 66 25.10 -0.87 -5.97
C THR A 66 25.65 0.11 -7.01
N GLN A 67 25.34 1.41 -6.93
CA GLN A 67 25.91 2.42 -7.83
C GLN A 67 27.34 2.84 -7.44
N LYS A 68 27.83 2.42 -6.27
CA LYS A 68 29.19 2.74 -5.79
C LYS A 68 30.02 1.44 -5.67
N PRO A 69 30.82 1.07 -6.67
CA PRO A 69 31.59 -0.19 -6.67
C PRO A 69 32.50 -0.36 -5.45
N GLU A 70 33.08 0.73 -4.91
CA GLU A 70 33.87 0.69 -3.68
C GLU A 70 33.04 0.34 -2.45
N ALA A 71 31.80 0.84 -2.35
CA ALA A 71 30.91 0.55 -1.23
C ALA A 71 30.48 -0.92 -1.23
N LEU A 72 30.11 -1.46 -2.39
CA LEU A 72 29.72 -2.86 -2.53
C LEU A 72 30.89 -3.83 -2.26
N ARG A 73 32.10 -3.51 -2.76
CA ARG A 73 33.32 -4.27 -2.44
C ARG A 73 33.68 -4.20 -0.95
N SER A 74 33.53 -3.04 -0.32
CA SER A 74 33.77 -2.87 1.12
C SER A 74 32.78 -3.67 1.95
N LEU A 75 31.50 -3.65 1.57
CA LEU A 75 30.45 -4.47 2.19
C LEU A 75 30.78 -5.95 2.07
N ARG A 76 31.10 -6.43 0.86
CA ARG A 76 31.51 -7.80 0.61
C ARG A 76 32.70 -8.21 1.48
N LYS A 77 33.77 -7.42 1.50
CA LYS A 77 34.98 -7.72 2.30
C LYS A 77 34.65 -7.86 3.78
N ARG A 78 33.84 -6.94 4.32
CA ARG A 78 33.42 -6.94 5.72
C ARG A 78 32.57 -8.17 6.04
N LEU A 79 31.50 -8.41 5.28
CA LEU A 79 30.64 -9.57 5.51
C LEU A 79 31.41 -10.89 5.35
N HIS A 80 32.32 -10.98 4.38
CA HIS A 80 33.16 -12.17 4.22
C HIS A 80 34.10 -12.41 5.41
N SER A 81 34.68 -11.34 5.98
CA SER A 81 35.53 -11.47 7.16
C SER A 81 34.76 -11.92 8.41
N GLU A 82 33.49 -11.55 8.52
CA GLU A 82 32.63 -11.88 9.66
C GLU A 82 31.95 -13.26 9.53
N PHE A 83 31.51 -13.62 8.33
CA PHE A 83 30.62 -14.77 8.08
C PHE A 83 31.18 -15.81 7.11
N GLY A 84 32.28 -15.52 6.41
CA GLY A 84 32.78 -16.36 5.33
C GLY A 84 31.96 -16.21 4.04
N ASP A 85 31.77 -17.30 3.30
CA ASP A 85 30.93 -17.27 2.10
C ASP A 85 29.47 -17.06 2.51
N ILE A 86 28.80 -16.07 1.92
CA ILE A 86 27.39 -15.81 2.18
C ILE A 86 26.56 -16.98 1.66
N ASP A 87 25.67 -17.53 2.47
CA ASP A 87 24.93 -18.72 2.07
C ASP A 87 23.79 -18.35 1.10
N VAL A 88 22.97 -17.36 1.45
CA VAL A 88 21.81 -16.97 0.63
C VAL A 88 21.66 -15.46 0.51
N VAL A 89 21.48 -14.97 -0.72
CA VAL A 89 20.87 -13.66 -0.97
C VAL A 89 19.45 -13.88 -1.50
N CYS A 90 18.45 -13.31 -0.84
CA CYS A 90 17.05 -13.40 -1.24
C CYS A 90 16.45 -12.01 -1.47
N GLY A 91 15.36 -11.94 -2.24
CA GLY A 91 14.64 -10.67 -2.40
C GLY A 91 13.53 -10.70 -3.43
N GLY A 92 12.63 -9.71 -3.33
CA GLY A 92 11.49 -9.54 -4.23
C GLY A 92 11.48 -8.15 -4.87
N PRO A 93 12.33 -7.87 -5.88
CA PRO A 93 12.41 -6.53 -6.48
C PRO A 93 11.06 -6.13 -7.11
N PRO A 94 10.59 -4.90 -6.86
CA PRO A 94 9.25 -4.49 -7.26
C PRO A 94 9.13 -4.25 -8.77
N CYS A 95 8.42 -5.13 -9.49
CA CYS A 95 8.19 -5.00 -10.94
C CYS A 95 6.88 -4.25 -11.29
N GLN A 96 6.73 -3.02 -10.80
CA GLN A 96 5.46 -2.26 -10.84
C GLN A 96 5.01 -1.83 -12.26
N GLY A 97 5.92 -1.69 -13.23
CA GLY A 97 5.58 -1.22 -14.58
C GLY A 97 4.88 -2.24 -15.49
N TYR A 98 4.81 -3.52 -15.09
CA TYR A 98 4.40 -4.61 -15.98
C TYR A 98 3.33 -5.57 -15.43
N SER A 99 2.85 -5.35 -14.20
CA SER A 99 1.73 -6.12 -13.65
C SER A 99 0.38 -5.64 -14.21
N GLY A 100 -0.49 -6.57 -14.63
CA GLY A 100 -1.76 -6.24 -15.30
C GLY A 100 -2.80 -5.48 -14.48
N ILE A 101 -2.61 -5.31 -13.16
CA ILE A 101 -3.67 -4.92 -12.21
C ILE A 101 -3.41 -3.58 -11.48
N GLY A 102 -2.18 -3.06 -11.41
CA GLY A 102 -1.88 -1.83 -10.65
C GLY A 102 -1.13 -0.79 -11.48
N HIS A 103 -1.67 0.44 -11.55
CA HIS A 103 -1.04 1.65 -12.11
C HIS A 103 -1.16 1.94 -13.62
N ARG A 104 -2.30 1.63 -14.26
CA ARG A 104 -2.65 2.30 -15.53
C ARG A 104 -2.98 3.80 -15.38
N SER A 105 -3.23 4.29 -14.16
CA SER A 105 -3.78 5.64 -13.92
C SER A 105 -2.75 6.72 -13.61
N THR A 106 -1.59 6.39 -13.04
CA THR A 106 -0.60 7.42 -12.60
C THR A 106 0.42 7.74 -13.67
N PHE A 107 0.69 6.82 -14.59
CA PHE A 107 1.64 7.01 -15.71
C PHE A 107 0.95 7.39 -17.02
N LYS A 108 -0.33 7.74 -17.00
CA LYS A 108 -1.09 8.09 -18.20
C LYS A 108 -0.60 9.39 -18.84
N GLU A 109 0.11 10.23 -18.10
CA GLU A 109 0.78 11.45 -18.59
C GLU A 109 2.22 11.20 -19.07
N LEU A 110 2.84 10.07 -18.69
CA LEU A 110 4.11 9.60 -19.25
C LEU A 110 3.82 8.67 -20.43
N ASN A 111 3.26 9.26 -21.49
CA ASN A 111 3.04 8.60 -22.79
C ASN A 111 4.36 8.33 -23.57
N THR A 112 5.50 8.32 -22.89
CA THR A 112 6.82 8.12 -23.47
C THR A 112 7.63 7.17 -22.57
N LYS A 113 7.66 5.90 -23.00
CA LYS A 113 8.57 4.80 -22.62
C LYS A 113 8.43 4.22 -21.18
N LYS A 114 7.81 3.04 -21.08
CA LYS A 114 7.86 2.17 -19.88
C LYS A 114 9.29 1.79 -19.46
N GLU A 115 10.24 1.86 -20.38
CA GLU A 115 11.68 1.67 -20.16
C GLU A 115 12.28 2.70 -19.19
N ALA A 116 11.67 3.89 -19.08
CA ALA A 116 12.13 4.97 -18.21
C ALA A 116 11.62 4.86 -16.76
N ILE A 117 10.84 3.83 -16.41
CA ILE A 117 10.39 3.61 -15.02
C ILE A 117 11.56 3.01 -14.22
N PRO A 118 12.14 3.73 -13.24
CA PRO A 118 13.35 3.28 -12.53
C PRO A 118 13.16 1.94 -11.81
N THR A 119 11.94 1.65 -11.32
CA THR A 119 11.64 0.41 -10.59
C THR A 119 11.73 -0.84 -11.47
N ASN A 120 11.62 -0.71 -12.79
CA ASN A 120 11.71 -1.84 -13.71
C ASN A 120 13.14 -2.37 -13.87
N HIS A 121 14.16 -1.66 -13.37
CA HIS A 121 15.57 -2.08 -13.44
C HIS A 121 16.12 -2.60 -12.11
N LEU A 122 15.33 -2.59 -11.02
CA LEU A 122 15.81 -3.01 -9.69
C LEU A 122 16.21 -4.48 -9.62
N TYR A 123 15.72 -5.33 -10.52
CA TYR A 123 16.20 -6.71 -10.64
C TYR A 123 17.66 -6.79 -11.10
N LYS A 124 18.13 -5.83 -11.90
CA LYS A 124 19.54 -5.73 -12.32
C LYS A 124 20.44 -5.32 -11.17
N GLU A 125 19.94 -4.44 -10.30
CA GLU A 125 20.66 -4.03 -9.09
C GLU A 125 20.80 -5.20 -8.11
N MET A 126 19.76 -6.05 -8.01
CA MET A 126 19.84 -7.33 -7.29
C MET A 126 20.87 -8.27 -7.93
N ALA A 127 20.84 -8.45 -9.25
CA ALA A 127 21.81 -9.30 -9.97
C ALA A 127 23.25 -8.80 -9.76
N LYS A 128 23.49 -7.49 -9.84
CA LYS A 128 24.77 -6.85 -9.55
C LYS A 128 25.23 -7.10 -8.10
N PHE A 129 24.31 -7.00 -7.14
CA PHE A 129 24.60 -7.29 -5.75
C PHE A 129 25.01 -8.76 -5.54
N ILE A 130 24.28 -9.69 -6.16
CA ILE A 130 24.60 -11.13 -6.15
C ILE A 130 25.95 -11.40 -6.82
N GLN A 131 26.22 -10.77 -7.97
CA GLN A 131 27.46 -10.94 -8.71
C GLN A 131 28.68 -10.54 -7.86
N GLU A 132 28.59 -9.43 -7.14
CA GLU A 132 29.69 -8.96 -6.30
C GLU A 132 29.85 -9.79 -5.02
N LEU A 133 28.76 -10.04 -4.28
CA LEU A 133 28.84 -10.78 -3.01
C LEU A 133 29.07 -12.28 -3.21
N ALA A 134 28.73 -12.81 -4.39
CA ALA A 134 28.89 -14.20 -4.77
C ALA A 134 28.35 -15.18 -3.71
N PRO A 135 27.06 -15.13 -3.32
CA PRO A 135 26.51 -16.09 -2.36
C PRO A 135 26.54 -17.54 -2.89
N ARG A 136 26.36 -18.52 -2.01
CA ARG A 136 26.28 -19.95 -2.40
C ARG A 136 24.98 -20.22 -3.17
N ALA A 137 23.89 -19.55 -2.81
CA ALA A 137 22.64 -19.56 -3.54
C ALA A 137 21.95 -18.18 -3.52
N PHE A 138 21.00 -17.97 -4.44
CA PHE A 138 20.09 -16.83 -4.39
C PHE A 138 18.62 -17.25 -4.57
N ILE A 139 17.71 -16.42 -4.06
CA ILE A 139 16.26 -16.58 -4.21
C ILE A 139 15.67 -15.27 -4.73
N PHE A 140 15.11 -15.30 -5.93
CA PHE A 140 14.31 -14.22 -6.49
C PHE A 140 12.83 -14.56 -6.37
N GLU A 141 12.05 -13.70 -5.72
CA GLU A 141 10.59 -13.85 -5.59
C GLU A 141 9.85 -12.78 -6.42
N ASN A 142 8.73 -13.19 -7.03
CA ASN A 142 7.82 -12.23 -7.63
C ASN A 142 6.38 -12.74 -7.81
N VAL A 143 5.51 -11.86 -8.29
CA VAL A 143 4.10 -12.16 -8.57
C VAL A 143 3.94 -12.93 -9.90
N ARG A 144 2.91 -13.79 -9.98
CA ARG A 144 2.55 -14.52 -11.23
C ARG A 144 2.41 -13.64 -12.47
N GLY A 145 1.96 -12.39 -12.29
CA GLY A 145 1.78 -11.43 -13.38
C GLY A 145 3.06 -11.19 -14.19
N LEU A 146 4.23 -11.41 -13.57
CA LEU A 146 5.54 -11.28 -14.21
C LEU A 146 5.69 -12.18 -15.45
N LEU A 147 5.15 -13.40 -15.41
CA LEU A 147 5.24 -14.37 -16.52
C LEU A 147 4.58 -13.91 -17.82
N SER A 148 3.71 -12.89 -17.75
CA SER A 148 2.99 -12.31 -18.88
C SER A 148 3.36 -10.85 -19.15
N ALA A 149 4.36 -10.32 -18.44
CA ALA A 149 4.83 -8.95 -18.55
C ALA A 149 5.39 -8.65 -19.95
N ARG A 150 5.06 -7.48 -20.49
CA ARG A 150 5.51 -6.98 -21.80
C ARG A 150 6.32 -5.70 -21.62
N LYS A 151 7.48 -5.54 -22.27
CA LYS A 151 8.31 -4.33 -22.13
C LYS A 151 7.65 -3.08 -22.68
N THR A 152 6.97 -3.22 -23.81
CA THR A 152 6.24 -2.14 -24.48
C THR A 152 4.76 -2.49 -24.62
N ALA A 153 3.94 -1.55 -25.10
CA ALA A 153 2.53 -1.86 -25.37
C ALA A 153 2.38 -2.83 -26.56
N GLN A 154 3.37 -2.84 -27.46
CA GLN A 154 3.43 -3.67 -28.66
C GLN A 154 4.26 -4.96 -28.47
N GLY A 155 5.01 -5.08 -27.38
CA GLY A 155 5.89 -6.24 -27.10
C GLY A 155 5.13 -7.55 -26.88
N SER A 156 5.87 -8.66 -27.00
CA SER A 156 5.35 -10.02 -26.82
C SER A 156 5.07 -10.33 -25.35
N PRO A 157 3.98 -11.06 -25.01
CA PRO A 157 3.76 -11.53 -23.64
C PRO A 157 4.97 -12.35 -23.15
N GLY A 158 5.49 -12.04 -21.96
CA GLY A 158 6.57 -12.81 -21.33
C GLY A 158 7.98 -12.30 -21.61
N GLU A 159 8.15 -11.42 -22.61
CA GLU A 159 9.43 -10.81 -23.00
C GLU A 159 10.22 -10.21 -21.81
N PHE A 160 9.53 -9.58 -20.85
CA PHE A 160 10.21 -9.00 -19.69
C PHE A 160 10.68 -10.07 -18.69
N TRP A 161 9.98 -11.21 -18.62
CA TRP A 161 10.41 -12.32 -17.78
C TRP A 161 11.64 -13.02 -18.35
N GLU A 162 11.70 -13.18 -19.67
CA GLU A 162 12.86 -13.71 -20.38
C GLU A 162 14.13 -12.89 -20.08
N ASP A 163 14.04 -11.56 -20.11
CA ASP A 163 15.16 -10.68 -19.74
C ASP A 163 15.65 -10.90 -18.31
N ILE A 164 14.72 -11.05 -17.36
CA ILE A 164 15.09 -11.32 -15.97
C ILE A 164 15.80 -12.68 -15.88
N GLN A 165 15.29 -13.70 -16.56
CA GLN A 165 15.93 -15.01 -16.58
C GLN A 165 17.35 -14.93 -17.14
N THR A 166 17.55 -14.21 -18.25
CA THR A 166 18.86 -14.01 -18.86
C THR A 166 19.80 -13.28 -17.92
N GLU A 167 19.37 -12.14 -17.34
CA GLU A 167 20.19 -11.36 -16.41
C GLU A 167 20.73 -12.19 -15.23
N PHE A 168 19.89 -13.06 -14.64
CA PHE A 168 20.31 -13.90 -13.52
C PHE A 168 21.11 -15.14 -13.94
N LYS A 169 20.90 -15.68 -15.15
CA LYS A 169 21.69 -16.78 -15.71
C LYS A 169 23.09 -16.33 -16.12
N ASP A 170 23.21 -15.10 -16.58
CA ASP A 170 24.47 -14.53 -17.07
C ASP A 170 25.36 -13.99 -15.93
N ILE A 171 24.93 -14.09 -14.66
CA ILE A 171 25.74 -13.69 -13.51
C ILE A 171 27.05 -14.46 -13.50
N GLN A 172 28.16 -13.72 -13.54
CA GLN A 172 29.52 -14.23 -13.37
C GLN A 172 30.10 -13.70 -12.06
N ALA A 173 29.99 -14.51 -11.00
CA ALA A 173 30.41 -14.12 -9.66
C ALA A 173 31.80 -14.66 -9.34
N LYS A 174 32.63 -13.89 -8.65
CA LYS A 174 33.99 -14.32 -8.27
C LYS A 174 34.06 -14.51 -6.75
N PRO A 175 33.86 -15.72 -6.19
CA PRO A 175 33.97 -15.95 -4.75
C PRO A 175 35.36 -15.59 -4.20
N PRO A 176 35.48 -15.14 -2.94
CA PRO A 176 36.77 -14.71 -2.37
C PRO A 176 37.88 -15.76 -2.39
N LYS A 177 37.53 -17.06 -2.32
CA LYS A 177 38.48 -18.19 -2.30
C LYS A 177 38.72 -18.82 -3.68
N LYS A 178 38.18 -18.25 -4.76
CA LYS A 178 38.27 -18.81 -6.12
C LYS A 178 38.94 -17.80 -7.06
N ASN A 179 39.81 -18.31 -7.93
CA ASN A 179 40.55 -17.49 -8.89
C ASN A 179 39.71 -17.15 -10.13
N GLU A 180 38.79 -18.04 -10.49
CA GLU A 180 37.92 -17.95 -11.66
C GLU A 180 36.54 -17.39 -11.29
N ALA A 181 35.88 -16.75 -12.27
CA ALA A 181 34.47 -16.40 -12.15
C ALA A 181 33.64 -17.67 -12.35
N LEU A 182 32.58 -17.80 -11.57
CA LEU A 182 31.64 -18.92 -11.59
C LEU A 182 30.24 -18.41 -11.94
N GLY A 183 29.51 -19.23 -12.69
CA GLY A 183 28.10 -19.01 -12.97
C GLY A 183 27.19 -19.52 -11.84
N TYR A 184 25.88 -19.49 -12.13
CA TYR A 184 24.86 -20.14 -11.32
C TYR A 184 24.04 -21.10 -12.18
N VAL A 185 23.72 -22.27 -11.62
CA VAL A 185 22.66 -23.13 -12.15
C VAL A 185 21.34 -22.56 -11.67
N VAL A 186 20.54 -22.02 -12.60
CA VAL A 186 19.33 -21.25 -12.29
C VAL A 186 18.07 -21.99 -12.75
N GLN A 187 17.13 -22.18 -11.82
CA GLN A 187 15.80 -22.73 -12.06
C GLN A 187 14.72 -21.77 -11.56
N TRP A 188 13.50 -21.89 -12.10
CA TRP A 188 12.35 -21.12 -11.63
C TRP A 188 11.08 -21.98 -11.59
N LYS A 189 10.14 -21.72 -10.66
CA LYS A 189 8.84 -22.40 -10.62
C LYS A 189 7.74 -21.48 -10.13
N LEU A 190 6.52 -21.73 -10.60
CA LEU A 190 5.31 -21.11 -10.05
C LEU A 190 4.80 -21.95 -8.86
N LEU A 191 5.00 -21.45 -7.64
CA LEU A 191 4.54 -22.10 -6.41
C LEU A 191 3.22 -21.51 -5.93
N LEU A 192 2.31 -22.38 -5.47
CA LEU A 192 1.04 -21.97 -4.86
C LEU A 192 1.18 -22.06 -3.35
N ALA A 193 0.95 -20.96 -2.63
CA ALA A 193 1.05 -20.95 -1.17
C ALA A 193 0.16 -21.99 -0.48
N LYS A 194 -1.01 -22.31 -1.05
CA LYS A 194 -1.91 -23.35 -0.53
C LYS A 194 -1.30 -24.76 -0.52
N ASP A 195 -0.32 -25.03 -1.38
CA ASP A 195 0.37 -26.32 -1.42
C ASP A 195 1.37 -26.48 -0.25
N TYR A 196 1.60 -25.41 0.53
CA TYR A 196 2.53 -25.34 1.66
C TYR A 196 1.82 -24.93 2.97
N GLY A 197 0.53 -25.25 3.09
CA GLY A 197 -0.23 -25.04 4.33
C GLY A 197 -0.70 -23.60 4.57
N VAL A 198 -0.76 -22.75 3.55
CA VAL A 198 -1.28 -21.37 3.68
C VAL A 198 -2.75 -21.31 3.22
N PRO A 199 -3.69 -20.73 3.98
CA PRO A 199 -5.13 -20.69 3.64
C PRO A 199 -5.49 -19.66 2.55
N GLN A 200 -4.72 -19.60 1.46
CA GLN A 200 -4.98 -18.71 0.34
C GLN A 200 -4.42 -19.23 -0.99
N ASN A 201 -5.09 -18.90 -2.08
CA ASN A 201 -4.57 -19.08 -3.43
C ASN A 201 -3.65 -17.92 -3.81
N ARG A 202 -2.36 -18.04 -3.48
CA ARG A 202 -1.36 -17.01 -3.76
C ARG A 202 -0.22 -17.59 -4.58
N PRO A 203 -0.27 -17.49 -5.92
CA PRO A 203 0.79 -17.94 -6.79
C PRO A 203 2.00 -16.99 -6.71
N ARG A 204 3.20 -17.58 -6.65
CA ARG A 204 4.49 -16.89 -6.63
C ARG A 204 5.48 -17.51 -7.59
N VAL A 205 6.14 -16.66 -8.37
CA VAL A 205 7.27 -17.05 -9.21
C VAL A 205 8.49 -17.03 -8.29
N ILE A 206 9.12 -18.18 -8.12
CA ILE A 206 10.33 -18.33 -7.32
C ILE A 206 11.43 -18.80 -8.25
N MET A 207 12.51 -18.03 -8.37
CA MET A 207 13.72 -18.41 -9.08
C MET A 207 14.84 -18.65 -8.07
N ILE A 208 15.52 -19.77 -8.20
CA ILE A 208 16.63 -20.17 -7.33
C ILE A 208 17.84 -20.37 -8.23
N GLY A 209 18.95 -19.75 -7.87
CA GLY A 209 20.25 -20.04 -8.46
C GLY A 209 21.18 -20.63 -7.42
N ILE A 210 21.88 -21.70 -7.78
CA ILE A 210 22.93 -22.31 -6.95
C ILE A 210 24.25 -22.12 -7.69
N ARG A 211 25.27 -21.60 -7.00
CA ARG A 211 26.58 -21.33 -7.60
C ARG A 211 27.20 -22.64 -8.09
N GLU A 212 27.86 -22.62 -9.25
CA GLU A 212 28.30 -23.86 -9.94
C GLU A 212 29.16 -24.79 -9.08
N ASP A 213 30.07 -24.25 -8.28
CA ASP A 213 30.93 -25.03 -7.39
C ASP A 213 30.15 -25.71 -6.25
N VAL A 214 29.06 -25.09 -5.80
CA VAL A 214 28.14 -25.65 -4.81
C VAL A 214 27.25 -26.70 -5.47
N HIS A 215 26.69 -26.39 -6.64
CA HIS A 215 25.85 -27.33 -7.39
C HIS A 215 26.60 -28.61 -7.76
N ALA A 216 27.88 -28.52 -8.12
CA ALA A 216 28.72 -29.67 -8.44
C ALA A 216 28.87 -30.67 -7.29
N GLN A 217 28.71 -30.22 -6.04
CA GLN A 217 28.82 -31.04 -4.83
C GLN A 217 27.51 -31.73 -4.43
N LEU A 218 26.38 -31.33 -5.02
CA LEU A 218 25.08 -31.90 -4.70
C LEU A 218 24.99 -33.37 -5.13
N PRO A 219 24.05 -34.17 -4.59
CA PRO A 219 23.78 -35.52 -5.07
C PRO A 219 23.33 -35.54 -6.55
N ASP A 220 23.64 -36.61 -7.28
CA ASP A 220 23.25 -36.76 -8.70
C ASP A 220 21.73 -36.66 -8.89
N SER A 221 20.93 -37.12 -7.91
CA SER A 221 19.48 -36.97 -7.91
C SER A 221 19.01 -35.51 -7.98
N VAL A 222 19.82 -34.56 -7.50
CA VAL A 222 19.54 -33.12 -7.59
C VAL A 222 20.03 -32.54 -8.91
N LYS A 223 21.21 -32.97 -9.38
CA LYS A 223 21.80 -32.54 -10.66
C LYS A 223 20.97 -33.01 -11.87
N GLU A 224 20.46 -34.24 -11.83
CA GLU A 224 19.75 -34.89 -12.93
C GLU A 224 18.24 -34.53 -12.98
N ASN A 225 17.62 -34.16 -11.85
CA ASN A 225 16.20 -33.82 -11.76
C ASN A 225 15.96 -32.30 -11.88
N THR A 226 16.32 -31.76 -13.05
CA THR A 226 16.85 -30.40 -13.26
C THR A 226 16.01 -29.21 -12.76
N GLN A 227 14.68 -29.27 -12.67
CA GLN A 227 13.87 -28.14 -12.17
C GLN A 227 13.18 -28.45 -10.84
N ASP A 228 12.65 -29.66 -10.66
CA ASP A 228 11.89 -30.02 -9.46
C ASP A 228 12.78 -30.22 -8.23
N SER A 229 14.03 -30.61 -8.42
CA SER A 229 14.99 -30.78 -7.32
C SER A 229 15.37 -29.48 -6.61
N PHE A 230 15.12 -28.32 -7.24
CA PHE A 230 15.40 -27.01 -6.65
C PHE A 230 14.28 -26.54 -5.71
N TYR A 231 13.11 -27.21 -5.69
CA TYR A 231 11.95 -26.77 -4.93
C TYR A 231 11.47 -27.80 -3.91
N PRO A 232 10.96 -27.35 -2.75
CA PRO A 232 10.39 -28.25 -1.77
C PRO A 232 9.23 -29.07 -2.36
N PRO A 233 9.07 -30.34 -1.94
CA PRO A 233 7.86 -31.08 -2.24
C PRO A 233 6.65 -30.40 -1.61
N LYS A 234 5.49 -30.54 -2.26
CA LYS A 234 4.23 -30.02 -1.72
C LYS A 234 3.88 -30.76 -0.44
N THR A 235 3.49 -30.03 0.59
CA THR A 235 3.12 -30.63 1.89
C THR A 235 1.63 -30.93 2.02
N ASN A 236 0.82 -30.53 1.01
CA ASN A 236 -0.63 -30.76 0.83
C ASN A 236 -1.48 -30.56 2.10
N GLY A 237 -2.30 -29.50 2.11
CA GLY A 237 -3.32 -29.28 3.14
C GLY A 237 -3.32 -27.86 3.68
N ALA A 238 -3.91 -26.94 2.93
CA ALA A 238 -4.22 -25.63 3.47
C ALA A 238 -5.33 -25.76 4.54
N PRO A 239 -5.21 -25.11 5.71
CA PRO A 239 -6.23 -25.20 6.74
C PRO A 239 -7.50 -24.46 6.33
N ASP A 240 -8.63 -24.90 6.89
CA ASP A 240 -9.88 -24.16 6.83
C ASP A 240 -9.77 -22.83 7.57
N LEU A 241 -10.62 -21.86 7.20
CA LEU A 241 -10.59 -20.54 7.82
C LEU A 241 -10.97 -20.57 9.30
N ILE A 242 -11.85 -21.49 9.71
CA ILE A 242 -12.12 -21.72 11.13
C ILE A 242 -10.88 -22.21 11.88
N ASP A 243 -10.05 -23.01 11.23
CA ASP A 243 -8.82 -23.53 11.82
C ASP A 243 -7.72 -22.48 11.89
N VAL A 244 -7.88 -21.33 11.25
CA VAL A 244 -6.92 -20.23 11.24
C VAL A 244 -7.38 -19.07 12.11
N LEU A 245 -8.68 -18.77 12.13
CA LEU A 245 -9.25 -17.55 12.70
C LEU A 245 -10.29 -17.81 13.80
N GLY A 246 -10.77 -19.04 13.95
CA GLY A 246 -11.90 -19.37 14.84
C GLY A 246 -11.64 -19.07 16.32
N ASP A 247 -10.39 -19.13 16.76
CA ASP A 247 -9.93 -18.78 18.10
C ASP A 247 -9.77 -17.26 18.31
N LEU A 248 -9.88 -16.42 17.27
CA LEU A 248 -9.91 -14.96 17.39
C LEU A 248 -11.32 -14.36 17.38
N VAL A 249 -12.35 -15.19 17.22
CA VAL A 249 -13.75 -14.74 17.20
C VAL A 249 -14.13 -14.21 18.59
N ASP A 250 -14.39 -12.91 18.65
CA ASP A 250 -14.81 -12.22 19.89
C ASP A 250 -16.31 -11.93 19.88
N GLU A 251 -17.08 -12.68 20.69
CA GLU A 251 -18.54 -12.47 20.84
C GLU A 251 -18.87 -11.12 21.49
N ASN A 252 -17.95 -10.55 22.28
CA ASN A 252 -18.14 -9.29 22.97
C ASN A 252 -17.69 -8.08 22.15
N HIS A 253 -17.29 -8.27 20.88
CA HIS A 253 -16.86 -7.16 20.05
C HIS A 253 -17.95 -6.07 20.01
N ILE A 254 -17.58 -4.86 20.41
CA ILE A 254 -18.47 -3.71 20.39
C ILE A 254 -18.68 -3.35 18.91
N ARG A 255 -19.94 -3.26 18.46
CA ARG A 255 -20.25 -3.02 17.04
C ARG A 255 -19.54 -1.78 16.50
N SER A 256 -18.86 -1.93 15.35
CA SER A 256 -18.20 -0.88 14.55
C SER A 256 -17.12 -0.07 15.28
N GLY A 257 -15.86 -0.52 15.17
CA GLY A 257 -14.70 0.08 15.83
C GLY A 257 -14.29 -0.66 17.11
N GLY A 258 -13.26 -0.15 17.79
CA GLY A 258 -12.70 -0.77 18.99
C GLY A 258 -11.62 -1.81 18.67
N SER A 259 -11.16 -2.50 19.71
CA SER A 259 -10.03 -3.42 19.65
C SER A 259 -10.21 -4.53 20.68
N THR A 260 -9.74 -5.73 20.34
CA THR A 260 -9.59 -6.84 21.30
C THR A 260 -8.11 -6.98 21.64
N THR A 261 -7.74 -6.67 22.88
CA THR A 261 -6.33 -6.59 23.33
C THR A 261 -5.86 -7.84 24.05
N THR A 262 -6.75 -8.82 24.27
CA THR A 262 -6.42 -10.12 24.87
C THR A 262 -7.15 -11.23 24.12
N TYR A 263 -6.62 -12.45 24.13
CA TYR A 263 -7.30 -13.57 23.49
C TYR A 263 -8.70 -13.80 24.10
N PRO A 264 -9.76 -13.89 23.27
CA PRO A 264 -11.14 -13.93 23.76
C PRO A 264 -11.46 -15.14 24.66
N LYS A 265 -12.60 -15.10 25.36
CA LYS A 265 -12.95 -16.13 26.36
C LYS A 265 -13.12 -17.56 25.82
N LYS A 266 -13.30 -17.73 24.51
CA LYS A 266 -13.42 -19.06 23.86
C LYS A 266 -12.21 -19.38 22.96
N ALA A 267 -11.09 -18.70 23.21
CA ALA A 267 -9.97 -18.62 22.31
C ALA A 267 -8.87 -19.65 22.54
N ASP A 268 -8.98 -20.63 23.42
CA ASP A 268 -7.87 -21.61 23.53
C ASP A 268 -7.66 -22.31 22.18
N PRO A 269 -6.40 -22.47 21.72
CA PRO A 269 -6.11 -22.93 20.38
C PRO A 269 -6.59 -24.38 20.19
N LYS A 270 -7.50 -24.56 19.24
CA LYS A 270 -8.28 -25.79 19.03
C LYS A 270 -7.55 -26.81 18.18
N ASN A 271 -6.59 -26.38 17.36
CA ASN A 271 -5.86 -27.23 16.43
C ASN A 271 -4.36 -26.91 16.42
N LYS A 272 -3.59 -27.75 15.71
CA LYS A 272 -2.13 -27.60 15.56
C LYS A 272 -1.74 -26.26 14.91
N TYR A 273 -2.51 -25.80 13.92
CA TYR A 273 -2.23 -24.56 13.18
C TYR A 273 -2.33 -23.32 14.08
N GLN A 274 -3.36 -23.20 14.91
CA GLN A 274 -3.52 -22.11 15.88
C GLN A 274 -2.42 -22.16 16.95
N LYS A 275 -2.06 -23.37 17.42
CA LYS A 275 -0.94 -23.55 18.36
C LYS A 275 0.37 -23.05 17.75
N GLU A 276 0.64 -23.36 16.48
CA GLU A 276 1.82 -22.89 15.76
C GLU A 276 1.85 -21.37 15.63
N LEU A 277 0.75 -20.74 15.20
CA LEU A 277 0.67 -19.28 15.05
C LEU A 277 0.84 -18.55 16.38
N ARG A 278 0.28 -19.10 17.46
CA ARG A 278 0.37 -18.51 18.80
C ARG A 278 1.73 -18.72 19.47
N ARG A 279 2.46 -19.79 19.11
CA ARG A 279 3.71 -20.16 19.76
C ARG A 279 4.72 -19.01 19.70
N LYS A 280 5.11 -18.49 20.87
CA LYS A 280 6.19 -17.51 20.97
C LYS A 280 7.52 -18.20 20.66
N THR A 281 8.26 -17.64 19.70
CA THR A 281 9.55 -18.18 19.22
C THR A 281 10.59 -18.36 20.33
N ARG A 282 10.58 -17.48 21.34
CA ARG A 282 11.66 -17.41 22.33
C ARG A 282 11.58 -18.48 23.43
N ASN A 283 10.37 -18.88 23.84
CA ASN A 283 10.18 -19.75 25.02
C ASN A 283 9.20 -20.92 24.75
N GLY A 284 8.66 -21.05 23.54
CA GLY A 284 7.67 -22.09 23.20
C GLY A 284 6.30 -21.91 23.84
N VAL A 285 6.11 -20.87 24.66
CA VAL A 285 4.84 -20.58 25.33
C VAL A 285 3.75 -20.30 24.30
N ILE A 286 2.60 -20.94 24.50
CA ILE A 286 1.39 -20.75 23.69
C ILE A 286 0.41 -19.91 24.50
N PRO A 287 0.18 -18.64 24.10
CA PRO A 287 -0.84 -17.80 24.71
C PRO A 287 -2.23 -18.44 24.75
N LYS A 288 -2.87 -18.35 25.91
CA LYS A 288 -4.21 -18.84 26.21
C LYS A 288 -5.20 -17.68 26.28
N GLN A 289 -6.46 -18.01 26.53
CA GLN A 289 -7.47 -17.01 26.90
C GLN A 289 -6.93 -15.98 27.92
N GLY A 290 -7.22 -14.70 27.69
CA GLY A 290 -6.84 -13.60 28.58
C GLY A 290 -5.40 -13.10 28.39
N ASP A 291 -4.53 -13.85 27.70
CA ASP A 291 -3.20 -13.36 27.37
C ASP A 291 -3.24 -12.22 26.34
N PRO A 292 -2.20 -11.35 26.27
CA PRO A 292 -2.17 -10.22 25.34
C PRO A 292 -2.27 -10.63 23.87
N LEU A 293 -3.08 -9.88 23.12
CA LEU A 293 -3.29 -9.98 21.68
C LEU A 293 -3.07 -8.60 21.04
N THR A 294 -2.32 -8.55 19.95
CA THR A 294 -2.01 -7.29 19.25
C THR A 294 -2.69 -7.23 17.88
N GLU A 295 -2.98 -6.02 17.43
CA GLU A 295 -3.43 -5.70 16.06
C GLU A 295 -4.77 -6.32 15.65
N HIS A 296 -5.59 -6.68 16.64
CA HIS A 296 -6.97 -7.11 16.46
C HIS A 296 -7.93 -5.91 16.59
N ASP A 297 -7.72 -4.91 15.73
CA ASP A 297 -8.49 -3.66 15.68
C ASP A 297 -9.60 -3.72 14.63
N TYR A 298 -10.81 -3.37 15.04
CA TYR A 298 -12.00 -3.42 14.19
C TYR A 298 -12.20 -2.13 13.39
N SER A 299 -12.62 -2.29 12.13
CA SER A 299 -12.99 -1.14 11.29
C SER A 299 -14.26 -0.45 11.78
N ARG A 300 -14.22 0.88 11.85
CA ARG A 300 -15.40 1.73 12.08
C ARG A 300 -16.16 1.93 10.77
N HIS A 301 -17.16 1.10 10.54
CA HIS A 301 -18.07 1.17 9.40
C HIS A 301 -19.31 2.03 9.68
N SER A 302 -19.86 2.68 8.65
CA SER A 302 -21.13 3.39 8.77
C SER A 302 -22.28 2.42 9.05
N PRO A 303 -23.40 2.86 9.68
CA PRO A 303 -24.56 2.00 9.94
C PRO A 303 -25.10 1.31 8.67
N GLN A 304 -25.03 1.98 7.52
CA GLN A 304 -25.42 1.41 6.23
C GLN A 304 -24.53 0.23 5.81
N VAL A 305 -23.20 0.36 5.97
CA VAL A 305 -22.25 -0.72 5.66
C VAL A 305 -22.42 -1.89 6.64
N VAL A 306 -22.63 -1.61 7.93
CA VAL A 306 -22.92 -2.66 8.92
C VAL A 306 -24.20 -3.42 8.57
N ARG A 307 -25.28 -2.72 8.17
CA ARG A 307 -26.51 -3.37 7.68
C ARG A 307 -26.25 -4.23 6.44
N LYS A 308 -25.41 -3.77 5.51
CA LYS A 308 -25.00 -4.53 4.31
C LYS A 308 -24.32 -5.84 4.70
N PHE A 309 -23.32 -5.79 5.58
CA PHE A 309 -22.60 -6.98 6.04
C PHE A 309 -23.50 -7.98 6.77
N LYS A 310 -24.42 -7.50 7.61
CA LYS A 310 -25.43 -8.37 8.26
C LYS A 310 -26.33 -9.08 7.26
N ARG A 311 -26.72 -8.41 6.17
CA ARG A 311 -27.51 -9.05 5.10
C ARG A 311 -26.72 -10.14 4.39
N ILE A 312 -25.45 -9.87 4.06
CA ILE A 312 -24.53 -10.85 3.43
C ILE A 312 -24.38 -12.10 4.31
N HIS A 313 -24.21 -11.91 5.62
CA HIS A 313 -24.19 -13.02 6.60
C HIS A 313 -25.48 -13.83 6.58
N LYS A 314 -26.63 -13.15 6.59
CA LYS A 314 -27.94 -13.83 6.57
C LYS A 314 -28.20 -14.59 5.27
N SER A 315 -27.73 -14.08 4.13
CA SER A 315 -27.90 -14.75 2.82
C SER A 315 -26.90 -15.87 2.57
N GLY A 316 -25.79 -15.95 3.33
CA GLY A 316 -24.72 -16.92 3.09
C GLY A 316 -23.92 -16.69 1.79
N GLN A 317 -24.20 -15.61 1.06
CA GLN A 317 -23.60 -15.26 -0.24
C GLN A 317 -23.46 -13.73 -0.38
N SER A 318 -22.68 -13.29 -1.37
CA SER A 318 -22.71 -11.91 -1.86
C SER A 318 -24.16 -11.48 -2.15
N LEU A 319 -24.46 -10.18 -2.08
CA LEU A 319 -25.82 -9.65 -2.33
C LEU A 319 -26.33 -9.87 -3.77
N LEU A 320 -25.47 -10.39 -4.66
CA LEU A 320 -25.85 -10.86 -5.99
C LEU A 320 -25.65 -12.38 -6.02
N GLY A 321 -26.65 -13.12 -6.53
CA GLY A 321 -26.46 -14.54 -6.83
C GLY A 321 -25.41 -14.76 -7.93
N PRO A 322 -24.86 -15.98 -8.11
CA PRO A 322 -23.74 -16.26 -9.01
C PRO A 322 -23.92 -15.75 -10.45
N GLN A 323 -25.11 -15.97 -11.04
CA GLN A 323 -25.46 -15.46 -12.37
C GLN A 323 -25.48 -13.92 -12.45
N GLN A 324 -25.96 -13.25 -11.40
CA GLN A 324 -26.06 -11.79 -11.35
C GLN A 324 -24.70 -11.13 -11.13
N GLU A 325 -23.82 -11.78 -10.36
CA GLU A 325 -22.43 -11.39 -10.17
C GLU A 325 -21.63 -11.54 -11.48
N GLN A 326 -21.82 -12.66 -12.19
CA GLN A 326 -21.20 -12.89 -13.50
C GLN A 326 -21.67 -11.85 -14.54
N LEU A 327 -22.98 -11.55 -14.60
CA LEU A 327 -23.52 -10.50 -15.46
C LEU A 327 -23.03 -9.10 -15.07
N ALA A 328 -22.88 -8.82 -13.77
CA ALA A 328 -22.37 -7.54 -13.27
C ALA A 328 -20.89 -7.37 -13.63
N ASN A 329 -20.08 -8.42 -13.46
CA ASN A 329 -18.67 -8.44 -13.82
C ASN A 329 -18.46 -8.36 -15.33
N GLU A 330 -19.27 -9.04 -16.15
CA GLU A 330 -19.27 -8.88 -17.61
C GLU A 330 -19.66 -7.47 -18.04
N ARG A 331 -20.69 -6.88 -17.41
CA ARG A 331 -21.10 -5.50 -17.70
C ARG A 331 -20.03 -4.50 -17.28
N CYS A 332 -19.33 -4.72 -16.16
CA CYS A 332 -18.18 -3.93 -15.75
C CYS A 332 -16.98 -4.09 -16.69
N ARG A 333 -16.69 -5.31 -17.19
CA ARG A 333 -15.67 -5.55 -18.23
C ARG A 333 -16.00 -4.81 -19.53
N ARG A 334 -17.23 -4.95 -20.04
CA ARG A 334 -17.69 -4.20 -21.23
C ARG A 334 -17.67 -2.69 -21.01
N TYR A 335 -17.92 -2.23 -19.77
CA TYR A 335 -17.83 -0.81 -19.42
C TYR A 335 -16.38 -0.29 -19.40
N ILE A 336 -15.40 -1.16 -19.15
CA ILE A 336 -13.96 -0.83 -19.22
C ILE A 336 -13.46 -0.89 -20.67
N GLU A 337 -14.03 -1.77 -21.51
CA GLU A 337 -13.69 -1.89 -22.94
C GLU A 337 -14.31 -0.80 -23.82
N TYR A 338 -15.52 -0.32 -23.51
CA TYR A 338 -16.14 0.80 -24.22
C TYR A 338 -15.56 2.15 -23.77
N LYS A 339 -14.45 2.56 -24.41
CA LYS A 339 -13.98 3.94 -24.40
C LYS A 339 -14.88 4.84 -25.26
N ASP A 340 -16.08 5.16 -24.78
CA ASP A 340 -16.73 6.45 -25.10
C ASP A 340 -17.86 6.79 -24.08
N PRO A 341 -17.57 7.63 -23.06
CA PRO A 341 -18.55 8.09 -22.07
C PRO A 341 -19.61 9.05 -22.61
N THR A 342 -19.42 9.62 -23.80
CA THR A 342 -20.17 10.77 -24.30
C THR A 342 -21.52 10.34 -24.91
N TYR A 343 -21.56 9.17 -25.55
CA TYR A 343 -22.76 8.67 -26.24
C TYR A 343 -23.87 8.16 -25.29
N LYS A 344 -23.50 7.56 -24.15
CA LYS A 344 -24.47 6.92 -23.22
C LYS A 344 -25.19 7.91 -22.31
N ASN A 345 -24.56 9.04 -21.99
CA ASN A 345 -25.12 10.04 -21.08
C ASN A 345 -26.18 10.92 -21.75
N LYS A 346 -26.08 11.16 -23.06
CA LYS A 346 -27.06 11.92 -23.83
C LYS A 346 -28.44 11.24 -23.84
N ILE A 347 -28.48 9.94 -24.17
CA ILE A 347 -29.71 9.13 -24.21
C ILE A 347 -30.35 8.97 -22.83
N LEU A 348 -29.55 8.84 -21.77
CA LEU A 348 -30.06 8.75 -20.38
C LEU A 348 -30.64 10.07 -19.89
N LYS A 349 -30.04 11.20 -20.27
CA LYS A 349 -30.49 12.56 -19.92
C LYS A 349 -31.81 12.91 -20.63
N GLU A 350 -31.91 12.63 -21.92
CA GLU A 350 -33.13 12.87 -22.71
C GLU A 350 -34.32 12.03 -22.22
N ARG A 351 -34.10 10.74 -21.90
CA ARG A 351 -35.14 9.89 -21.30
C ARG A 351 -35.55 10.34 -19.90
N PHE A 352 -34.60 10.71 -19.05
CA PHE A 352 -34.89 11.20 -17.70
C PHE A 352 -35.71 12.51 -17.73
N ILE A 353 -35.38 13.43 -18.63
CA ILE A 353 -36.16 14.67 -18.83
C ILE A 353 -37.58 14.31 -19.30
N ALA A 354 -37.72 13.44 -20.30
CA ALA A 354 -39.03 13.03 -20.80
C ALA A 354 -39.91 12.34 -19.74
N ASP A 355 -39.31 11.55 -18.85
CA ASP A 355 -40.03 10.80 -17.83
C ASP A 355 -40.51 11.66 -16.64
N PHE A 356 -39.79 12.73 -16.30
CA PHE A 356 -40.04 13.50 -15.07
C PHE A 356 -40.37 14.99 -15.29
N ALA A 357 -40.32 15.49 -16.53
CA ALA A 357 -40.68 16.88 -16.86
C ALA A 357 -42.03 17.37 -16.30
N PRO A 358 -43.11 16.57 -16.26
CA PRO A 358 -44.39 17.01 -15.71
C PRO A 358 -44.36 17.40 -14.22
N LEU A 359 -43.35 16.93 -13.48
CA LEU A 359 -43.17 17.17 -12.04
C LEU A 359 -42.15 18.28 -11.73
N LEU A 360 -41.47 18.80 -12.74
CA LEU A 360 -40.41 19.79 -12.61
C LEU A 360 -40.91 21.18 -13.04
N THR A 361 -40.25 22.23 -12.56
CA THR A 361 -40.46 23.61 -13.06
C THR A 361 -39.58 23.86 -14.29
N GLU A 362 -39.97 24.80 -15.16
CA GLU A 362 -39.16 25.16 -16.35
C GLU A 362 -37.74 25.60 -15.99
N THR A 363 -37.55 26.29 -14.85
CA THR A 363 -36.22 26.66 -14.35
C THR A 363 -35.36 25.46 -13.94
N GLU A 364 -35.98 24.37 -13.48
CA GLU A 364 -35.27 23.12 -13.14
C GLU A 364 -34.94 22.31 -14.38
N LEU A 365 -35.87 22.24 -15.34
CA LEU A 365 -35.64 21.65 -16.66
C LEU A 365 -34.48 22.34 -17.37
N GLU A 366 -34.41 23.66 -17.29
CA GLU A 366 -33.34 24.45 -17.91
C GLU A 366 -31.98 24.21 -17.24
N LYS A 367 -31.92 24.08 -15.91
CA LYS A 367 -30.69 23.68 -15.20
C LYS A 367 -30.21 22.27 -15.56
N ILE A 368 -31.13 21.36 -15.86
CA ILE A 368 -30.80 20.01 -16.32
C ILE A 368 -30.31 20.08 -17.77
N ARG A 369 -30.99 20.83 -18.66
CA ARG A 369 -30.61 21.02 -20.07
C ARG A 369 -29.23 21.66 -20.21
N LEU A 370 -28.98 22.81 -19.55
CA LEU A 370 -27.74 23.60 -19.63
C LEU A 370 -26.47 22.93 -19.09
N ASN A 371 -26.59 21.85 -18.32
CA ASN A 371 -25.42 21.04 -17.94
C ASN A 371 -24.98 20.17 -19.12
N GLU A 372 -24.29 20.74 -20.11
CA GLU A 372 -23.48 19.98 -21.05
C GLU A 372 -22.26 19.42 -20.31
N MET A 373 -22.17 18.09 -20.25
CA MET A 373 -21.13 17.41 -19.48
C MET A 373 -19.79 17.50 -20.20
N ASN A 374 -18.85 18.25 -19.64
CA ASN A 374 -17.44 18.00 -19.90
C ASN A 374 -16.92 16.95 -18.90
N SER A 375 -15.82 16.29 -19.26
CA SER A 375 -15.39 14.98 -18.76
C SER A 375 -14.94 14.90 -17.28
N SER A 376 -15.20 15.91 -16.44
CA SER A 376 -14.65 16.03 -15.09
C SER A 376 -15.41 15.21 -14.02
N ALA A 377 -14.70 14.66 -13.04
CA ALA A 377 -15.28 13.88 -11.93
C ALA A 377 -16.15 14.72 -10.97
N LYS A 378 -15.92 16.05 -10.92
CA LYS A 378 -16.72 16.99 -10.12
C LYS A 378 -18.13 17.17 -10.68
N GLU A 379 -18.28 17.18 -12.00
CA GLU A 379 -19.59 17.31 -12.67
C GLU A 379 -20.44 16.04 -12.53
N ARG A 380 -19.83 14.85 -12.52
CA ARG A 380 -20.53 13.59 -12.19
C ARG A 380 -21.15 13.61 -10.80
N THR A 381 -20.44 14.20 -9.83
CA THR A 381 -20.91 14.34 -8.44
C THR A 381 -22.07 15.33 -8.34
N LEU A 382 -22.03 16.41 -9.13
CA LEU A 382 -23.10 17.41 -9.20
C LEU A 382 -24.37 16.80 -9.83
N PHE A 383 -24.23 16.04 -10.91
CA PHE A 383 -25.35 15.34 -11.55
C PHE A 383 -26.02 14.32 -10.62
N VAL A 384 -25.25 13.52 -9.88
CA VAL A 384 -25.79 12.59 -8.87
C VAL A 384 -26.54 13.33 -7.76
N ARG A 385 -26.08 14.52 -7.34
CA ARG A 385 -26.79 15.35 -6.34
C ARG A 385 -28.09 15.94 -6.90
N ILE A 386 -28.10 16.41 -8.14
CA ILE A 386 -29.32 16.90 -8.80
C ILE A 386 -30.34 15.76 -8.93
N LEU A 387 -29.90 14.56 -9.32
CA LEU A 387 -30.77 13.38 -9.35
C LEU A 387 -31.33 13.03 -7.96
N ASP A 388 -30.52 13.14 -6.90
CA ASP A 388 -30.94 12.87 -5.52
C ASP A 388 -31.95 13.92 -4.98
N GLU A 389 -31.79 15.19 -5.36
CA GLU A 389 -32.75 16.26 -5.02
C GLU A 389 -34.06 16.14 -5.80
N VAL A 390 -33.99 15.84 -7.10
CA VAL A 390 -35.16 15.62 -7.95
C VAL A 390 -35.94 14.39 -7.49
N GLU A 391 -35.27 13.30 -7.15
CA GLU A 391 -35.89 12.09 -6.60
C GLU A 391 -36.60 12.36 -5.27
N LYS A 392 -35.96 13.07 -4.32
CA LYS A 392 -36.60 13.44 -3.05
C LYS A 392 -37.87 14.25 -3.25
N LYS A 393 -37.86 15.19 -4.20
CA LYS A 393 -39.03 16.00 -4.55
C LYS A 393 -40.15 15.16 -5.18
N ILE A 394 -39.80 14.19 -6.03
CA ILE A 394 -40.79 13.29 -6.64
C ILE A 394 -41.40 12.37 -5.58
N VAL A 395 -40.59 11.79 -4.70
CA VAL A 395 -41.08 10.94 -3.59
C VAL A 395 -41.97 11.74 -2.64
N ALA A 396 -41.56 12.94 -2.24
CA ALA A 396 -42.40 13.82 -1.42
C ALA A 396 -43.72 14.19 -2.11
N ALA A 397 -43.67 14.54 -3.41
CA ALA A 397 -44.88 14.84 -4.20
C ALA A 397 -45.85 13.65 -4.31
N MET A 398 -45.32 12.41 -4.29
CA MET A 398 -46.10 11.16 -4.28
C MET A 398 -46.70 10.87 -2.91
N GLU A 399 -45.91 11.00 -1.84
CA GLU A 399 -46.31 10.70 -0.45
C GLU A 399 -47.32 11.72 0.09
N GLU A 400 -47.15 13.00 -0.23
CA GLU A 400 -48.03 14.09 0.18
C GLU A 400 -49.26 14.26 -0.72
N ARG A 401 -49.43 13.42 -1.76
CA ARG A 401 -50.47 13.55 -2.80
C ARG A 401 -50.60 14.99 -3.33
N SER A 402 -49.47 15.60 -3.66
CA SER A 402 -49.44 16.99 -4.15
C SER A 402 -50.40 17.20 -5.34
N SER A 403 -50.93 18.43 -5.51
CA SER A 403 -51.93 18.71 -6.56
C SER A 403 -51.43 18.42 -7.98
N LYS A 404 -50.12 18.51 -8.22
CA LYS A 404 -49.47 18.10 -9.47
C LYS A 404 -49.49 16.58 -9.65
N TRP A 405 -49.18 15.81 -8.60
CA TRP A 405 -49.21 14.34 -8.66
C TRP A 405 -50.62 13.79 -8.86
N THR A 406 -51.62 14.32 -8.17
CA THR A 406 -53.02 13.85 -8.30
C THR A 406 -53.58 14.06 -9.70
N LYS A 407 -53.20 15.16 -10.38
CA LYS A 407 -53.63 15.51 -11.74
C LYS A 407 -52.96 14.70 -12.85
N LEU A 408 -51.92 13.90 -12.55
CA LEU A 408 -51.30 13.02 -13.55
C LEU A 408 -52.22 11.85 -13.92
N ARG A 409 -52.17 11.45 -15.20
CA ARG A 409 -52.83 10.24 -15.70
C ARG A 409 -52.25 8.99 -15.03
N ALA A 410 -53.05 7.94 -14.91
CA ALA A 410 -52.64 6.68 -14.28
C ALA A 410 -51.38 6.09 -14.94
N GLU A 411 -51.32 6.09 -16.27
CA GLU A 411 -50.18 5.58 -17.03
C GLU A 411 -48.87 6.35 -16.77
N ASP A 412 -48.96 7.68 -16.56
CA ASP A 412 -47.81 8.52 -16.24
C ASP A 412 -47.33 8.24 -14.81
N LYS A 413 -48.25 8.00 -13.86
CA LYS A 413 -47.94 7.59 -12.48
C LYS A 413 -47.25 6.22 -12.45
N ASP A 414 -47.74 5.25 -13.21
CA ASP A 414 -47.18 3.90 -13.29
C ASP A 414 -45.78 3.92 -13.93
N ARG A 415 -45.59 4.71 -15.01
CA ARG A 415 -44.27 4.90 -15.64
C ARG A 415 -43.26 5.51 -14.67
N ILE A 416 -43.66 6.56 -13.93
CA ILE A 416 -42.82 7.22 -12.92
C ILE A 416 -42.45 6.25 -11.79
N GLN A 417 -43.40 5.49 -11.26
CA GLN A 417 -43.15 4.49 -10.22
C GLN A 417 -42.23 3.36 -10.71
N TYR A 418 -42.42 2.87 -11.93
CA TYR A 418 -41.58 1.85 -12.55
C TYR A 418 -40.13 2.34 -12.74
N ASN A 419 -39.97 3.56 -13.23
CA ASN A 419 -38.65 4.16 -13.44
C ASN A 419 -37.94 4.49 -12.12
N LEU A 420 -38.67 4.93 -11.09
CA LEU A 420 -38.13 5.09 -9.73
C LEU A 420 -37.63 3.75 -9.15
N LYS A 421 -38.37 2.66 -9.34
CA LYS A 421 -37.90 1.31 -8.95
C LYS A 421 -36.61 0.93 -9.70
N LYS A 422 -36.49 1.25 -10.99
CA LYS A 422 -35.27 1.04 -11.77
C LYS A 422 -34.10 1.93 -11.35
N ILE A 423 -34.36 3.18 -10.94
CA ILE A 423 -33.33 4.11 -10.44
C ILE A 423 -32.81 3.65 -9.08
N HIS A 424 -33.70 3.26 -8.16
CA HIS A 424 -33.32 2.65 -6.89
C HIS A 424 -32.51 1.36 -7.10
N ALA A 425 -32.96 0.48 -8.00
CA ALA A 425 -32.21 -0.72 -8.37
C ALA A 425 -30.84 -0.39 -8.98
N LYS A 426 -30.74 0.69 -9.80
CA LYS A 426 -29.47 1.17 -10.38
C LYS A 426 -28.53 1.84 -9.35
N LYS A 427 -29.07 2.51 -8.33
CA LYS A 427 -28.32 3.12 -7.21
C LYS A 427 -27.71 2.06 -6.31
N ASP A 428 -28.42 0.95 -6.09
CA ASP A 428 -27.81 -0.24 -5.50
C ASP A 428 -26.71 -0.78 -6.43
N TYR A 429 -26.96 -0.84 -7.75
CA TYR A 429 -26.06 -1.35 -8.80
C TYR A 429 -24.73 -0.57 -9.03
N GLN A 430 -24.50 0.59 -8.40
CA GLN A 430 -23.27 1.38 -8.59
C GLN A 430 -22.25 1.33 -7.44
N LYS A 431 -22.50 0.58 -6.36
CA LYS A 431 -21.53 0.40 -5.26
C LYS A 431 -20.87 -0.97 -5.35
N LYS A 432 -19.53 -1.04 -5.44
CA LYS A 432 -18.69 -2.25 -5.43
C LYS A 432 -19.42 -3.49 -4.89
N PHE A 433 -19.84 -4.37 -5.81
CA PHE A 433 -20.50 -5.65 -5.52
C PHE A 433 -19.52 -6.80 -5.23
N SER A 434 -18.21 -6.51 -5.26
CA SER A 434 -17.11 -7.44 -5.05
C SER A 434 -16.95 -7.95 -3.62
N GLN A 435 -17.84 -7.59 -2.69
CA GLN A 435 -17.70 -7.96 -1.29
C GLN A 435 -18.13 -9.40 -1.06
N ARG A 436 -17.15 -10.26 -0.78
CA ARG A 436 -17.31 -11.70 -0.62
C ARG A 436 -17.32 -12.09 0.85
N LEU A 437 -18.33 -12.86 1.24
CA LEU A 437 -18.33 -13.59 2.52
C LEU A 437 -17.31 -14.72 2.42
N LEU A 438 -16.37 -14.77 3.35
CA LEU A 438 -15.49 -15.93 3.48
C LEU A 438 -16.31 -17.13 3.97
N PRO A 439 -16.07 -18.33 3.41
CA PRO A 439 -16.65 -19.52 3.98
C PRO A 439 -15.91 -19.88 5.28
N GLU A 440 -16.56 -20.60 6.18
CA GLU A 440 -15.90 -21.11 7.40
C GLU A 440 -14.89 -22.22 7.05
N ARG A 441 -15.27 -23.08 6.09
CA ARG A 441 -14.47 -24.19 5.56
C ARG A 441 -14.38 -24.08 4.05
N TRP A 442 -13.26 -24.47 3.47
CA TRP A 442 -13.09 -24.48 2.02
C TRP A 442 -13.96 -25.57 1.38
N ASP A 443 -14.37 -25.33 0.14
CA ASP A 443 -14.93 -26.38 -0.70
C ASP A 443 -13.81 -27.27 -1.26
N GLU A 444 -14.17 -28.25 -2.08
CA GLU A 444 -13.26 -29.20 -2.72
C GLU A 444 -12.13 -28.54 -3.55
N ASN A 445 -12.30 -27.29 -4.00
CA ASN A 445 -11.27 -26.55 -4.74
C ASN A 445 -10.22 -25.91 -3.83
N GLY A 446 -10.44 -25.97 -2.51
CA GLY A 446 -9.57 -25.42 -1.48
C GLY A 446 -9.62 -23.89 -1.40
N PRO A 447 -8.57 -23.27 -0.83
CA PRO A 447 -8.50 -21.82 -0.74
C PRO A 447 -8.58 -21.15 -2.10
N ASN A 448 -9.42 -20.12 -2.21
CA ASN A 448 -9.64 -19.35 -3.44
C ASN A 448 -9.60 -17.83 -3.21
N ILE A 449 -9.06 -17.41 -2.06
CA ILE A 449 -8.81 -16.01 -1.72
C ILE A 449 -7.34 -15.66 -1.92
N THR A 450 -7.05 -14.37 -2.03
CA THR A 450 -5.69 -13.85 -2.00
C THR A 450 -5.66 -12.66 -1.05
N VAL A 451 -4.74 -12.69 -0.09
CA VAL A 451 -4.47 -11.57 0.82
C VAL A 451 -3.79 -10.46 0.00
N THR A 452 -4.38 -9.26 -0.04
CA THR A 452 -3.85 -8.09 -0.75
C THR A 452 -3.79 -6.87 0.18
N GLY A 453 -3.28 -5.73 -0.29
CA GLY A 453 -3.31 -4.48 0.48
C GLY A 453 -4.72 -3.89 0.69
N SER A 454 -5.75 -4.43 0.01
CA SER A 454 -7.14 -3.99 0.14
C SER A 454 -7.99 -5.07 0.80
N THR A 455 -8.57 -4.76 1.96
CA THR A 455 -9.38 -5.70 2.75
C THR A 455 -10.89 -5.46 2.62
N GLU A 456 -11.30 -4.39 1.93
CA GLU A 456 -12.69 -3.94 1.86
C GLU A 456 -13.63 -4.92 1.14
N ASP A 457 -13.06 -5.80 0.32
CA ASP A 457 -13.78 -6.80 -0.50
C ASP A 457 -14.00 -8.13 0.25
N ILE A 458 -13.46 -8.29 1.45
CA ILE A 458 -13.53 -9.56 2.20
C ILE A 458 -14.26 -9.36 3.53
N ILE A 459 -15.29 -10.18 3.76
CA ILE A 459 -16.10 -10.17 4.98
C ILE A 459 -15.80 -11.44 5.79
N HIS A 460 -15.60 -11.27 7.10
CA HIS A 460 -15.33 -12.36 8.04
C HIS A 460 -16.47 -13.39 8.02
N PHE A 461 -16.15 -14.69 8.08
CA PHE A 461 -17.12 -15.80 7.91
C PHE A 461 -18.21 -15.85 9.00
N SER A 462 -17.90 -15.49 10.24
CA SER A 462 -18.87 -15.48 11.36
C SER A 462 -19.27 -14.09 11.91
N GLN A 463 -18.60 -13.01 11.48
CA GLN A 463 -18.82 -11.67 12.03
C GLN A 463 -19.07 -10.66 10.90
N PRO A 464 -20.11 -9.81 10.96
CA PRO A 464 -20.47 -8.89 9.87
C PRO A 464 -19.55 -7.66 9.82
N ARG A 465 -18.27 -7.90 9.52
CA ARG A 465 -17.18 -6.92 9.43
C ARG A 465 -16.10 -7.42 8.47
N ILE A 466 -15.19 -6.52 8.08
CA ILE A 466 -13.94 -6.94 7.41
C ILE A 466 -12.97 -7.56 8.42
N LEU A 467 -11.93 -8.22 7.91
CA LEU A 467 -10.88 -8.81 8.73
C LEU A 467 -9.97 -7.74 9.39
N THR A 468 -9.54 -8.01 10.62
CA THR A 468 -8.53 -7.21 11.35
C THR A 468 -7.13 -7.41 10.78
N VAL A 469 -6.16 -6.59 11.19
CA VAL A 469 -4.75 -6.76 10.78
C VAL A 469 -4.20 -8.11 11.23
N ARG A 470 -4.48 -8.51 12.48
CA ARG A 470 -4.08 -9.81 13.03
C ARG A 470 -4.64 -10.99 12.23
N GLU A 471 -5.92 -10.95 11.87
CA GLU A 471 -6.54 -12.00 11.05
C GLU A 471 -5.91 -12.05 9.65
N TRP A 472 -5.65 -10.88 9.05
CA TRP A 472 -4.96 -10.78 7.76
C TRP A 472 -3.53 -11.35 7.81
N ALA A 473 -2.80 -11.07 8.90
CA ALA A 473 -1.46 -11.60 9.15
C ALA A 473 -1.47 -13.13 9.27
N ARG A 474 -2.47 -13.71 9.96
CA ARG A 474 -2.63 -15.17 10.07
C ARG A 474 -2.92 -15.84 8.73
N LEU A 475 -3.71 -15.20 7.84
CA LEU A 475 -3.93 -15.71 6.47
C LEU A 475 -2.63 -15.74 5.64
N GLN A 476 -1.66 -14.89 5.98
CA GLN A 476 -0.32 -14.86 5.39
C GLN A 476 0.68 -15.81 6.10
N GLY A 477 0.28 -16.42 7.21
CA GLY A 477 1.10 -17.32 8.01
C GLY A 477 2.01 -16.64 9.04
N PHE A 478 1.85 -15.33 9.29
CA PHE A 478 2.60 -14.67 10.35
C PHE A 478 2.15 -15.15 11.73
N PRO A 479 3.09 -15.44 12.65
CA PRO A 479 2.76 -15.77 14.02
C PRO A 479 2.21 -14.55 14.77
N ASP A 480 1.47 -14.79 15.85
CA ASP A 480 0.72 -13.77 16.57
C ASP A 480 1.59 -12.76 17.32
N TRP A 481 2.85 -13.12 17.61
CA TRP A 481 3.80 -12.20 18.20
C TRP A 481 4.40 -11.23 17.18
N TYR A 482 4.25 -11.48 15.86
CA TYR A 482 4.76 -10.61 14.82
C TYR A 482 3.94 -9.33 14.74
N GLN A 483 4.59 -8.17 14.78
CA GLN A 483 3.95 -6.85 14.76
C GLN A 483 4.23 -6.11 13.46
N PHE A 484 3.41 -5.11 13.13
CA PHE A 484 3.62 -4.23 11.97
C PHE A 484 3.58 -2.74 12.40
N ALA A 485 4.49 -1.95 11.84
CA ALA A 485 4.55 -0.50 12.00
C ALA A 485 3.65 0.20 10.97
N GLY A 486 3.53 1.52 11.06
CA GLY A 486 2.71 2.31 10.17
C GLY A 486 1.19 2.22 10.44
N PRO A 487 0.38 2.95 9.64
CA PRO A 487 -1.06 3.05 9.85
C PRO A 487 -1.79 1.76 9.45
N ARG A 488 -2.96 1.53 10.07
CA ARG A 488 -3.79 0.36 9.75
C ARG A 488 -4.22 0.32 8.27
N THR A 489 -4.68 1.44 7.72
CA THR A 489 -5.18 1.59 6.34
C THR A 489 -4.73 2.92 5.75
N THR A 490 -4.58 3.02 4.44
CA THR A 490 -4.51 4.34 3.77
C THR A 490 -5.87 5.04 3.87
N GLY A 491 -5.93 6.23 4.48
CA GLY A 491 -7.06 7.15 4.25
C GLY A 491 -7.96 7.52 5.43
N GLY A 492 -7.38 8.07 6.50
CA GLY A 492 -8.06 9.15 7.24
C GLY A 492 -7.93 10.48 6.47
N PRO A 493 -6.70 10.98 6.19
CA PRO A 493 -6.51 12.28 5.53
C PRO A 493 -6.49 12.24 3.99
N ARG A 494 -6.13 11.09 3.38
CA ARG A 494 -5.80 10.97 1.94
C ARG A 494 -6.97 10.54 1.02
N ARG A 495 -8.15 10.21 1.57
CA ARG A 495 -9.37 10.03 0.75
C ARG A 495 -9.95 11.36 0.24
N ALA A 496 -9.45 12.48 0.76
CA ALA A 496 -9.57 13.80 0.14
C ALA A 496 -8.33 13.98 -0.74
N GLY A 497 -8.45 13.75 -2.05
CA GLY A 497 -7.35 13.87 -3.00
C GLY A 497 -6.85 15.31 -3.14
N ASP A 498 -6.03 15.77 -2.20
CA ASP A 498 -5.44 17.11 -2.22
C ASP A 498 -3.93 17.03 -2.47
N ILE A 499 -3.55 17.09 -3.75
CA ILE A 499 -2.25 17.65 -4.15
C ILE A 499 -2.03 19.03 -3.48
N ASP A 500 -3.13 19.76 -3.22
CA ASP A 500 -3.18 21.02 -2.49
C ASP A 500 -2.64 20.93 -1.05
N LYS A 501 -2.70 19.77 -0.37
CA LYS A 501 -2.15 19.63 0.99
C LYS A 501 -0.63 19.55 0.99
N VAL A 502 -0.04 18.79 0.08
CA VAL A 502 1.42 18.68 -0.05
C VAL A 502 2.01 20.01 -0.50
N GLN A 503 1.37 20.67 -1.48
CA GLN A 503 1.79 22.01 -1.91
C GLN A 503 1.65 23.06 -0.81
N ARG A 504 0.61 22.96 0.02
CA ARG A 504 0.41 23.85 1.17
C ARG A 504 1.44 23.61 2.27
N THR A 505 1.79 22.36 2.58
CA THR A 505 2.87 22.02 3.52
C THR A 505 4.21 22.54 3.01
N LEU A 506 4.55 22.29 1.75
CA LEU A 506 5.76 22.81 1.11
C LEU A 506 5.84 24.34 1.19
N TYR A 507 4.75 25.03 0.86
CA TYR A 507 4.70 26.48 0.96
C TYR A 507 4.89 26.96 2.41
N ILE A 508 4.28 26.30 3.39
CA ILE A 508 4.42 26.65 4.81
C ILE A 508 5.85 26.44 5.32
N GLU A 509 6.51 25.33 4.98
CA GLU A 509 7.89 25.07 5.42
C GLU A 509 8.88 26.05 4.79
N ILE A 510 8.72 26.40 3.50
CA ILE A 510 9.52 27.45 2.85
C ILE A 510 9.35 28.79 3.57
N LEU A 511 8.11 29.16 3.93
CA LEU A 511 7.85 30.41 4.66
C LEU A 511 8.51 30.45 6.04
N GLN A 512 8.61 29.31 6.72
CA GLN A 512 9.24 29.20 8.03
C GLN A 512 10.76 29.41 7.94
N GLU A 513 11.41 28.78 6.96
CA GLU A 513 12.87 28.89 6.82
C GLU A 513 13.29 30.28 6.35
N VAL A 514 12.53 30.89 5.43
CA VAL A 514 12.72 32.30 5.01
C VAL A 514 12.60 33.24 6.22
N ALA A 515 11.60 33.04 7.09
CA ALA A 515 11.42 33.88 8.28
C ALA A 515 12.57 33.72 9.28
N LYS A 516 13.11 32.51 9.43
CA LYS A 516 14.25 32.21 10.30
C LYS A 516 15.54 32.85 9.80
N GLU A 517 15.85 32.72 8.51
CA GLU A 517 17.04 33.32 7.87
C GLU A 517 17.04 34.86 8.02
N ILE A 518 15.89 35.50 7.78
CA ILE A 518 15.73 36.95 7.97
C ILE A 518 15.94 37.34 9.43
N GLN A 519 15.39 36.57 10.38
CA GLN A 519 15.54 36.84 11.81
C GLN A 519 17.01 36.69 12.26
N GLU A 520 17.73 35.69 11.76
CA GLU A 520 19.15 35.49 12.03
C GLU A 520 19.99 36.65 11.48
N LYS A 521 19.72 37.08 10.23
CA LYS A 521 20.38 38.24 9.60
C LYS A 521 20.11 39.55 10.33
N LYS A 522 18.90 39.76 10.88
CA LYS A 522 18.59 40.91 11.77
C LYS A 522 19.40 40.88 13.06
N THR A 523 19.52 39.71 13.68
CA THR A 523 20.14 39.57 15.00
C THR A 523 21.65 39.79 14.95
N ARG A 524 22.28 39.58 13.79
CA ARG A 524 23.73 39.76 13.60
C ARG A 524 24.21 41.22 13.46
N GLN A 525 23.35 42.24 13.55
CA GLN A 525 23.71 43.69 13.53
C GLN A 525 24.65 44.20 12.41
N GLU A 526 24.96 43.41 11.38
CA GLU A 526 25.86 43.76 10.28
C GLU A 526 25.22 43.58 8.90
N ASN A 527 23.89 43.75 8.78
CA ASN A 527 23.25 43.69 7.47
C ASN A 527 23.03 45.11 6.93
N SER A 528 23.97 45.58 6.10
CA SER A 528 23.92 46.91 5.47
C SER A 528 22.61 47.14 4.69
N ALA A 529 22.08 46.09 4.08
CA ALA A 529 20.80 46.13 3.40
C ALA A 529 19.62 46.41 4.36
N TRP A 530 19.57 45.79 5.54
CA TRP A 530 18.52 46.07 6.53
C TRP A 530 18.59 47.51 7.02
N ASN A 531 19.80 48.00 7.30
CA ASN A 531 19.98 49.36 7.82
C ASN A 531 19.58 50.43 6.80
N ASN A 532 19.81 50.18 5.51
CA ASN A 532 19.49 51.08 4.40
C ASN A 532 18.00 51.10 4.00
N LEU A 533 17.16 50.23 4.58
CA LEU A 533 15.71 50.26 4.34
C LEU A 533 15.05 51.45 5.04
N SER A 534 14.03 52.01 4.38
CA SER A 534 13.16 53.03 4.97
C SER A 534 12.43 52.48 6.20
N THR A 535 11.99 53.37 7.10
CA THR A 535 11.21 52.99 8.28
C THR A 535 9.93 52.26 7.88
N GLU A 536 9.24 52.73 6.84
CA GLU A 536 8.02 52.10 6.32
C GLU A 536 8.26 50.69 5.76
N ASP A 537 9.39 50.46 5.08
CA ASP A 537 9.75 49.14 4.56
C ASP A 537 10.10 48.17 5.71
N LYS A 538 10.80 48.64 6.74
CA LYS A 538 11.12 47.85 7.95
C LYS A 538 9.84 47.41 8.66
N GLU A 539 8.91 48.34 8.86
CA GLU A 539 7.60 48.07 9.46
C GLU A 539 6.76 47.10 8.61
N ARG A 540 6.74 47.28 7.28
CA ARG A 540 6.05 46.36 6.36
C ARG A 540 6.60 44.94 6.46
N ILE A 541 7.92 44.78 6.49
CA ILE A 541 8.58 43.48 6.60
C ILE A 541 8.30 42.84 7.97
N GLU A 542 8.31 43.62 9.05
CA GLU A 542 7.98 43.14 10.39
C GLU A 542 6.54 42.69 10.51
N HIS A 543 5.60 43.48 10.00
CA HIS A 543 4.20 43.11 9.92
C HIS A 543 4.00 41.80 9.13
N ASN A 544 4.69 41.64 8.01
CA ASN A 544 4.62 40.41 7.21
C ASN A 544 5.25 39.21 7.93
N LEU A 545 6.36 39.38 8.65
CA LEU A 545 6.96 38.32 9.48
C LEU A 545 6.02 37.88 10.61
N GLU A 546 5.36 38.82 11.30
CA GLU A 546 4.35 38.50 12.31
C GLU A 546 3.13 37.79 11.72
N LYS A 547 2.73 38.18 10.50
CA LYS A 547 1.67 37.50 9.76
C LYS A 547 2.05 36.06 9.40
N ILE A 548 3.29 35.81 8.99
CA ILE A 548 3.81 34.44 8.75
C ILE A 548 3.85 33.65 10.07
N LYS A 549 4.35 34.24 11.16
CA LYS A 549 4.41 33.61 12.49
C LYS A 549 3.00 33.24 12.99
N SER A 550 2.03 34.13 12.83
CA SER A 550 0.62 33.90 13.22
C SER A 550 -0.10 32.89 12.32
N MET A 551 0.24 32.81 11.03
CA MET A 551 -0.32 31.81 10.11
C MET A 551 0.27 30.40 10.33
N THR A 552 1.50 30.30 10.83
CA THR A 552 2.23 29.03 10.99
C THR A 552 2.21 28.48 12.41
N ASN A 553 1.74 29.25 13.39
CA ASN A 553 1.58 28.85 14.80
C ASN A 553 2.89 28.39 15.47
N ILE A 554 4.03 28.95 15.08
CA ILE A 554 5.34 28.71 15.72
C ILE A 554 5.76 29.96 16.49
N GLU A 555 5.88 29.84 17.82
CA GLU A 555 6.73 30.73 18.59
C GLU A 555 8.19 30.35 18.33
N ILE A 556 8.93 31.17 17.58
CA ILE A 556 10.39 31.08 17.56
C ILE A 556 10.86 31.64 18.91
N LYS A 557 10.96 30.77 19.91
CA LYS A 557 11.60 31.13 21.18
C LYS A 557 13.10 31.12 20.96
N SER A 558 13.69 32.32 20.99
CA SER A 558 15.09 32.48 21.37
C SER A 558 15.24 31.97 22.81
N GLY A 559 15.74 30.75 22.98
CA GLY A 559 16.25 30.28 24.27
C GLY A 559 15.27 29.51 25.18
N MET A 560 15.81 28.40 25.69
CA MET A 560 15.41 27.58 26.85
C MET A 560 14.14 26.70 26.81
N LYS A 561 14.38 25.42 27.14
CA LYS A 561 13.42 24.32 27.34
C LYS A 561 12.58 24.55 28.61
N THR A 562 11.29 24.20 28.59
CA THR A 562 10.61 23.37 29.64
C THR A 562 9.14 23.08 29.33
N THR A 563 8.71 21.90 29.80
CA THR A 563 7.42 21.29 30.20
C THR A 563 6.03 21.78 29.70
N GLU A 564 5.85 22.97 29.15
CA GLU A 564 4.51 23.48 28.77
C GLU A 564 3.99 22.97 27.40
N LYS A 565 4.86 22.31 26.62
CA LYS A 565 4.53 21.78 25.28
C LYS A 565 3.41 20.72 25.26
N LYS A 566 3.06 20.11 26.40
CA LYS A 566 2.04 19.04 26.46
C LYS A 566 0.59 19.52 26.57
N GLN A 567 0.32 20.78 26.93
CA GLN A 567 -1.06 21.27 27.11
C GLN A 567 -1.59 22.08 25.90
N GLN A 568 -0.71 22.65 25.08
CA GLN A 568 -1.11 23.45 23.91
C GLN A 568 -1.58 22.59 22.72
N GLU A 569 -1.01 21.39 22.52
CA GLU A 569 -1.38 20.48 21.41
C GLU A 569 -2.83 19.95 21.51
N GLN A 570 -3.39 19.86 22.73
CA GLN A 570 -4.74 19.34 22.95
C GLN A 570 -5.84 20.32 22.52
N LYS A 571 -5.62 21.64 22.60
CA LYS A 571 -6.65 22.67 22.30
C LYS A 571 -6.80 23.00 20.81
N THR A 572 -5.78 22.73 19.99
CA THR A 572 -5.81 23.04 18.54
C THR A 572 -6.68 22.05 17.76
N ASN A 573 -6.91 20.84 18.29
CA ASN A 573 -7.74 19.82 17.66
C ASN A 573 -9.25 20.13 17.64
N ASP A 574 -9.75 20.98 18.54
CA ASP A 574 -11.19 21.22 18.67
C ASP A 574 -11.73 22.35 17.77
N LYS A 575 -10.86 23.22 17.21
CA LYS A 575 -11.28 24.36 16.37
C LYS A 575 -11.44 24.05 14.87
N CYS A 576 -11.03 22.88 14.37
CA CYS A 576 -11.18 22.52 12.95
C CYS A 576 -12.62 22.13 12.52
N LYS A 577 -13.64 22.41 13.34
CA LYS A 577 -15.03 21.97 13.11
C LYS A 577 -15.90 22.85 12.22
N ASN A 578 -15.49 24.04 11.79
CA ASN A 578 -16.38 24.91 11.01
C ASN A 578 -15.78 25.35 9.66
N TYR A 579 -16.38 24.81 8.58
CA TYR A 579 -16.64 25.40 7.25
C TYR A 579 -15.78 26.58 6.75
N VAL A 580 -15.33 26.52 5.49
CA VAL A 580 -15.71 27.49 4.43
C VAL A 580 -15.33 26.98 3.02
N LYS A 581 -16.27 27.22 2.10
CA LYS A 581 -16.28 27.06 0.63
C LYS A 581 -15.09 27.75 -0.06
N CYS A 582 -14.55 27.18 -1.15
CA CYS A 582 -14.47 27.86 -2.45
C CYS A 582 -13.87 27.01 -3.59
N LYS A 583 -14.22 27.40 -4.82
CA LYS A 583 -13.88 26.78 -6.11
C LYS A 583 -12.48 27.20 -6.59
N THR A 584 -11.84 26.27 -7.32
CA THR A 584 -10.75 26.42 -8.33
C THR A 584 -9.41 27.06 -7.94
N PRO A 585 -8.27 26.33 -8.07
CA PRO A 585 -6.93 26.91 -8.12
C PRO A 585 -6.51 27.09 -9.58
N LYS A 586 -6.15 28.32 -10.01
CA LYS A 586 -5.19 28.52 -11.11
C LYS A 586 -4.65 29.94 -11.34
N SER A 587 -5.06 30.98 -10.58
CA SER A 587 -4.48 32.33 -10.75
C SER A 587 -3.93 32.97 -9.46
N LYS A 588 -4.48 32.64 -8.29
CA LYS A 588 -4.05 33.29 -7.03
C LYS A 588 -2.66 32.87 -6.54
N ASN A 589 -2.24 31.61 -6.71
CA ASN A 589 -0.94 31.15 -6.19
C ASN A 589 0.26 31.71 -6.98
N LYS A 590 0.11 32.07 -8.26
CA LYS A 590 1.18 32.71 -9.03
C LYS A 590 1.38 34.18 -8.61
N ILE A 591 0.27 34.90 -8.46
CA ILE A 591 0.25 36.31 -8.01
C ILE A 591 0.69 36.43 -6.54
N LEU A 592 0.35 35.48 -5.68
CA LEU A 592 0.84 35.43 -4.29
C LEU A 592 2.34 35.13 -4.22
N LYS A 593 2.90 34.30 -5.12
CA LYS A 593 4.34 34.01 -5.14
C LYS A 593 5.16 35.22 -5.60
N GLU A 594 4.70 35.89 -6.66
CA GLU A 594 5.40 37.05 -7.23
C GLU A 594 5.30 38.29 -6.32
N ARG A 595 4.15 38.56 -5.69
CA ARG A 595 4.04 39.64 -4.68
C ARG A 595 4.78 39.35 -3.39
N PHE A 596 4.79 38.10 -2.93
CA PHE A 596 5.44 37.74 -1.67
C PHE A 596 6.96 37.80 -1.77
N LEU A 597 7.55 37.31 -2.85
CA LEU A 597 9.02 37.35 -3.04
C LEU A 597 9.52 38.79 -3.20
N ALA A 598 8.75 39.65 -3.88
CA ALA A 598 9.08 41.07 -4.03
C ALA A 598 9.16 41.84 -2.69
N ASP A 599 8.42 41.40 -1.66
CA ASP A 599 8.45 42.05 -0.34
C ASP A 599 9.74 41.74 0.47
N PHE A 600 10.50 40.69 0.13
CA PHE A 600 11.72 40.25 0.83
C PHE A 600 13.00 40.31 -0.01
N ASP A 601 12.86 40.67 -1.29
CA ASP A 601 13.93 40.88 -2.26
C ASP A 601 15.11 41.74 -1.75
N PRO A 602 14.92 42.81 -0.93
CA PRO A 602 16.07 43.57 -0.43
C PRO A 602 16.90 42.86 0.65
N LEU A 603 16.49 41.69 1.17
CA LEU A 603 17.16 41.01 2.30
C LEU A 603 17.70 39.61 1.98
N LEU A 604 17.18 38.98 0.94
CA LEU A 604 17.59 37.66 0.47
C LEU A 604 17.88 37.75 -1.02
N THR A 605 19.07 37.33 -1.42
CA THR A 605 19.41 37.25 -2.84
C THR A 605 18.61 36.14 -3.53
N GLU A 606 18.42 36.26 -4.85
CA GLU A 606 17.72 35.26 -5.66
C GLU A 606 18.35 33.85 -5.52
N THR A 607 19.69 33.80 -5.40
CA THR A 607 20.46 32.57 -5.15
C THR A 607 20.13 31.93 -3.79
N GLU A 608 19.96 32.71 -2.73
CA GLU A 608 19.62 32.21 -1.39
C GLU A 608 18.18 31.67 -1.33
N LEU A 609 17.24 32.36 -1.99
CA LEU A 609 15.86 31.89 -2.13
C LEU A 609 15.78 30.59 -2.92
N MET A 610 16.55 30.46 -4.01
CA MET A 610 16.65 29.20 -4.76
C MET A 610 17.27 28.08 -3.92
N ARG A 611 18.30 28.36 -3.11
CA ARG A 611 18.90 27.39 -2.18
C ARG A 611 17.89 26.90 -1.14
N ILE A 612 17.25 27.80 -0.39
CA ILE A 612 16.25 27.44 0.64
C ILE A 612 15.11 26.62 0.03
N LYS A 613 14.63 27.03 -1.15
CA LYS A 613 13.60 26.28 -1.86
C LYS A 613 14.06 24.88 -2.23
N LYS A 614 15.29 24.74 -2.76
CA LYS A 614 15.87 23.44 -3.11
C LYS A 614 16.05 22.55 -1.88
N ASP A 615 16.59 23.08 -0.78
CA ASP A 615 16.83 22.32 0.45
C ASP A 615 15.51 21.81 1.06
N VAL A 616 14.47 22.66 1.11
CA VAL A 616 13.14 22.28 1.60
C VAL A 616 12.43 21.33 0.63
N GLU A 617 12.59 21.50 -0.69
CA GLU A 617 12.09 20.55 -1.70
C GLU A 617 12.77 19.19 -1.56
N GLU A 618 14.08 19.12 -1.35
CA GLU A 618 14.82 17.87 -1.13
C GLU A 618 14.43 17.20 0.21
N ASP A 619 14.28 17.95 1.29
CA ASP A 619 13.82 17.42 2.58
C ASP A 619 12.38 16.95 2.55
N LEU A 620 11.51 17.65 1.83
CA LEU A 620 10.13 17.22 1.61
C LEU A 620 10.02 16.10 0.61
N GLU A 621 10.90 15.98 -0.38
CA GLU A 621 11.00 14.79 -1.21
C GLU A 621 11.40 13.60 -0.33
N LYS A 622 12.46 13.70 0.49
CA LYS A 622 12.83 12.65 1.47
C LYS A 622 11.65 12.27 2.37
N LYS A 623 10.89 13.24 2.89
CA LYS A 623 9.67 13.01 3.70
C LYS A 623 8.47 12.52 2.88
N ALA A 624 8.33 12.88 1.61
CA ALA A 624 7.24 12.47 0.72
C ALA A 624 7.45 11.05 0.15
N TRP A 625 8.70 10.60 0.10
CA TRP A 625 9.08 9.20 -0.16
C TRP A 625 8.96 8.33 1.10
N ALA A 626 8.96 8.92 2.31
CA ALA A 626 8.41 8.31 3.52
C ALA A 626 6.87 8.24 3.46
N ARG A 627 6.34 7.59 2.42
CA ARG A 627 4.91 7.24 2.36
C ARG A 627 4.64 6.26 3.49
N ASP A 628 3.78 6.62 4.45
CA ASP A 628 3.33 5.60 5.40
C ASP A 628 2.78 4.42 4.59
N LEU A 629 3.30 3.23 4.88
CA LEU A 629 2.95 1.99 4.22
C LEU A 629 1.99 1.22 5.13
N PRO A 630 0.70 1.10 4.78
CA PRO A 630 -0.26 0.50 5.69
C PRO A 630 0.04 -0.95 6.00
N LYS A 631 -0.27 -1.36 7.23
CA LYS A 631 -0.08 -2.75 7.72
C LYS A 631 -0.67 -3.79 6.77
N TYR A 632 -1.90 -3.58 6.27
CA TYR A 632 -2.52 -4.49 5.30
C TYR A 632 -1.75 -4.58 3.98
N THR A 633 -1.16 -3.48 3.51
CA THR A 633 -0.33 -3.46 2.30
C THR A 633 0.97 -4.22 2.51
N GLN A 634 1.62 -4.04 3.67
CA GLN A 634 2.83 -4.78 4.03
C GLN A 634 2.54 -6.30 4.03
N ILE A 635 1.53 -6.74 4.79
CA ILE A 635 1.11 -8.15 4.86
C ILE A 635 0.71 -8.67 3.47
N GLY A 636 -0.08 -7.89 2.73
CA GLY A 636 -0.59 -8.25 1.41
C GLY A 636 0.47 -8.31 0.32
N ASN A 637 1.64 -7.71 0.51
CA ASN A 637 2.78 -7.78 -0.41
C ASN A 637 3.79 -8.87 -0.01
N ALA A 638 3.90 -9.21 1.27
CA ALA A 638 4.84 -10.20 1.78
C ALA A 638 4.73 -11.58 1.08
N VAL A 639 5.82 -12.33 1.09
CA VAL A 639 5.81 -13.77 0.81
C VAL A 639 5.11 -14.48 1.96
N PRO A 640 4.21 -15.46 1.70
CA PRO A 640 3.63 -16.26 2.76
C PRO A 640 4.70 -17.00 3.58
N VAL A 641 4.64 -16.86 4.89
CA VAL A 641 5.72 -17.32 5.79
C VAL A 641 5.96 -18.82 5.68
N LYS A 642 4.91 -19.64 5.60
CA LYS A 642 5.05 -21.10 5.47
C LYS A 642 5.61 -21.55 4.11
N LEU A 643 5.33 -20.80 3.03
CA LEU A 643 5.96 -21.04 1.72
C LEU A 643 7.45 -20.72 1.80
N ALA A 644 7.80 -19.56 2.38
CA ALA A 644 9.19 -19.16 2.59
C ALA A 644 9.95 -20.15 3.50
N PHE A 645 9.30 -20.68 4.53
CA PHE A 645 9.85 -21.72 5.40
C PHE A 645 10.14 -23.02 4.64
N ALA A 646 9.19 -23.51 3.83
CA ALA A 646 9.41 -24.71 3.02
C ALA A 646 10.58 -24.54 2.04
N ILE A 647 10.67 -23.37 1.38
CA ILE A 647 11.81 -23.03 0.51
C ILE A 647 13.11 -22.99 1.32
N GLY A 648 13.09 -22.38 2.50
CA GLY A 648 14.26 -22.30 3.38
C GLY A 648 14.77 -23.66 3.82
N VAL A 649 13.91 -24.55 4.30
CA VAL A 649 14.30 -25.91 4.70
C VAL A 649 14.96 -26.63 3.53
N HIS A 650 14.34 -26.56 2.34
CA HIS A 650 14.88 -27.20 1.14
C HIS A 650 16.25 -26.65 0.74
N ILE A 651 16.42 -25.33 0.72
CA ILE A 651 17.71 -24.71 0.37
C ILE A 651 18.76 -25.02 1.42
N LYS A 652 18.40 -25.03 2.70
CA LYS A 652 19.32 -25.43 3.78
C LYS A 652 19.83 -26.86 3.56
N ASP A 653 18.92 -27.80 3.29
CA ASP A 653 19.28 -29.20 3.06
C ASP A 653 20.21 -29.32 1.84
N LEU A 654 19.96 -28.56 0.76
CA LEU A 654 20.86 -28.51 -0.40
C LEU A 654 22.24 -27.94 -0.06
N LEU A 655 22.32 -26.90 0.78
CA LEU A 655 23.59 -26.27 1.15
C LEU A 655 24.36 -27.06 2.22
N GLU A 656 23.72 -27.96 2.96
CA GLU A 656 24.36 -28.82 3.96
C GLU A 656 24.67 -30.24 3.46
N SER A 657 24.15 -30.60 2.28
CA SER A 657 24.51 -31.82 1.54
C SER A 657 25.95 -31.76 1.03
#